data_AF-A0A9P7MKK3-F1
#
_entry.id   AF-A0A9P7MKK3-F1
#
_cell.length_a   1.000
_cell.length_b   1.000
_cell.length_c   1.000
_cell.angle_alpha   90.00
_cell.angle_beta   90.00
_cell.angle_gamma   90.00
#
_symmetry.space_group_name_H-M   'P 1'
#
loop_
_entity.id
_entity.type
_entity.pdbx_description
1 polymer ?
#
loop_
_entity_poly.entity_id
_entity_poly.type
_entity_poly.pdbx_seq_one_letter_code
_entity_poly.pdbx_strand_id
1 'polypeptide(L)'
;MTYLDEEVFDDIIEKRRDEADEFYYRLSPLPMTDDLRNIQRQAFSGMMWTKQHYYFIWDQWANGDPATPPPPPDRLGVRNSQWKHMHCDDILSMPDSWEYPFFAAWDSAFHCIPLAMIDPDFAKKQLDLFTREWYCHPNGQLPAYEWNFGDVNPPVHAWATFRTFKIERKMYGRQDLDFLERVFQKLLLNFTWWVNRKDADGKNVFEGGFLGLDNIGLFNRSEPLPTGGVLEQADSTGWMAFYCLSMLNIALELAKHRRIYEDIASKFFEHFIFISDAMTFRTGHKDEKSLWNEEDGFYYDAISWGGPWIQQLPVRSLVGLIPLYATTTLEPELLNKLPSFRKRVEWFVKNREDLAERNMASIRRRGKGNRLLLSIVSKDRLQQILKRMLDEDEFFSDHGIRSLSKYHKDHPFSMEVNGQEFKVGYVPGDSDSGLFGGNSNWRGPIWLCVNFLLVESLQRYYLFYGPEFQVECPTGSGDYMHLGKVAEEIQHRLQHLFARTDDGRRSINDKNDVLDFDEHWKDYLWFHEFFDGDTGRGLGATHQCGWTGLIARMIHDTGVTCRLPQTPRTPSVGMAHYFDDIFHRNLETGGTKSPNVRRHHLRRSSTGRSIGARSDFDVSINGDHDDDDDDPDEDGRSTINSVFQGDSGKVKEKQEADLHMHQYISDQLTRYKDGALLDGKSDEEEFETKA
;
A
#
# COMPACT_ATOMS: atom_id res chain seq x y z
N MET A 1 -4.06 26.21 -40.51
CA MET A 1 -3.26 25.46 -39.54
C MET A 1 -2.16 26.39 -39.06
N THR A 2 -2.13 26.71 -37.78
CA THR A 2 -0.89 27.20 -37.14
C THR A 2 0.10 26.05 -37.16
N TYR A 3 1.28 26.25 -37.73
CA TYR A 3 2.36 25.29 -37.63
C TYR A 3 2.79 25.20 -36.15
N LEU A 4 3.11 24.00 -35.69
CA LEU A 4 3.81 23.82 -34.43
C LEU A 4 5.24 24.34 -34.64
N ASP A 5 5.69 25.21 -33.75
CA ASP A 5 7.10 25.60 -33.68
C ASP A 5 7.85 24.49 -32.93
N GLU A 6 8.64 23.71 -33.67
CA GLU A 6 9.32 22.52 -33.15
C GLU A 6 10.43 22.90 -32.15
N GLU A 7 11.12 24.03 -32.35
CA GLU A 7 12.16 24.54 -31.42
C GLU A 7 11.52 24.96 -30.10
N VAL A 8 10.43 25.74 -30.15
CA VAL A 8 9.68 26.13 -28.93
C VAL A 8 9.05 24.92 -28.24
N PHE A 9 8.64 23.89 -28.98
CA PHE A 9 8.13 22.65 -28.40
C PHE A 9 9.24 21.89 -27.65
N ASP A 10 10.40 21.68 -28.27
CA ASP A 10 11.52 20.97 -27.66
C ASP A 10 12.08 21.71 -26.43
N ASP A 11 12.23 23.04 -26.51
CA ASP A 11 12.60 23.90 -25.36
C ASP A 11 11.62 23.75 -24.19
N ILE A 12 10.32 23.66 -24.47
CA ILE A 12 9.30 23.41 -23.44
C ILE A 12 9.46 22.01 -22.85
N ILE A 13 9.69 20.97 -23.67
CA ILE A 13 9.85 19.59 -23.20
C ILE A 13 11.08 19.45 -22.30
N GLU A 14 12.25 19.96 -22.71
CA GLU A 14 13.47 19.94 -21.89
C GLU A 14 13.28 20.71 -20.59
N LYS A 15 12.67 21.91 -20.63
CA LYS A 15 12.35 22.66 -19.42
C LYS A 15 11.43 21.88 -18.46
N ARG A 16 10.46 21.10 -18.96
CA ARG A 16 9.61 20.26 -18.09
C ARG A 16 10.36 19.04 -17.54
N ARG A 17 11.36 18.52 -18.24
CA ARG A 17 12.28 17.49 -17.71
C ARG A 17 13.07 18.05 -16.53
N ASP A 18 13.73 19.19 -16.71
CA ASP A 18 14.48 19.89 -15.64
C ASP A 18 13.62 20.22 -14.42
N GLU A 19 12.43 20.80 -14.62
CA GLU A 19 11.50 21.13 -13.53
C GLU A 19 11.03 19.87 -12.76
N ALA A 20 10.79 18.75 -13.47
CA ALA A 20 10.42 17.48 -12.86
C ALA A 20 11.59 16.87 -12.07
N ASP A 21 12.81 16.91 -12.61
CA ASP A 21 14.02 16.43 -11.95
C ASP A 21 14.28 17.22 -10.66
N GLU A 22 14.18 18.56 -10.70
CA GLU A 22 14.28 19.41 -9.50
C GLU A 22 13.17 19.12 -8.48
N PHE A 23 11.94 18.84 -8.94
CA PHE A 23 10.84 18.44 -8.06
C PHE A 23 11.12 17.12 -7.33
N TYR A 24 11.43 16.04 -8.05
CA TYR A 24 11.68 14.73 -7.43
C TYR A 24 12.96 14.71 -6.57
N TYR A 25 14.00 15.46 -6.94
CA TYR A 25 15.20 15.62 -6.11
C TYR A 25 14.89 16.26 -4.75
N ARG A 26 13.99 17.25 -4.70
CA ARG A 26 13.57 17.92 -3.45
C ARG A 26 12.78 17.01 -2.50
N LEU A 27 12.07 16.00 -3.01
CA LEU A 27 11.33 15.03 -2.19
C LEU A 27 12.25 14.05 -1.45
N SER A 28 13.33 13.63 -2.11
CA SER A 28 14.31 12.68 -1.56
C SER A 28 15.75 13.17 -1.82
N PRO A 29 16.20 14.22 -1.10
CA PRO A 29 17.50 14.86 -1.32
C PRO A 29 18.69 14.09 -0.70
N LEU A 30 18.42 12.96 -0.04
CA LEU A 30 19.45 12.09 0.53
C LEU A 30 20.05 11.18 -0.56
N PRO A 31 21.32 10.74 -0.38
CA PRO A 31 21.96 9.82 -1.32
C PRO A 31 21.26 8.45 -1.29
N MET A 32 20.91 7.97 -2.46
CA MET A 32 20.42 6.61 -2.76
C MET A 32 20.89 6.26 -4.18
N THR A 33 20.81 5.00 -4.59
CA THR A 33 21.16 4.60 -5.96
C THR A 33 20.21 5.24 -6.98
N ASP A 34 20.72 5.48 -8.19
CA ASP A 34 19.90 6.06 -9.27
C ASP A 34 18.74 5.13 -9.66
N ASP A 35 18.93 3.81 -9.52
CA ASP A 35 17.87 2.81 -9.72
C ASP A 35 16.71 2.98 -8.71
N LEU A 36 17.00 3.09 -7.40
CA LEU A 36 15.97 3.34 -6.39
C LEU A 36 15.29 4.72 -6.58
N ARG A 37 16.06 5.72 -7.03
CA ARG A 37 15.52 7.05 -7.37
C ARG A 37 14.56 6.96 -8.57
N ASN A 38 14.90 6.18 -9.59
CA ASN A 38 14.05 5.93 -10.75
C ASN A 38 12.76 5.17 -10.37
N ILE A 39 12.89 4.10 -9.56
CA ILE A 39 11.74 3.34 -9.03
C ILE A 39 10.79 4.26 -8.26
N GLN A 40 11.31 5.09 -7.36
CA GLN A 40 10.50 6.05 -6.61
C GLN A 40 9.81 7.09 -7.51
N ARG A 41 10.51 7.63 -8.52
CA ARG A 41 9.95 8.58 -9.49
C ARG A 41 8.79 7.95 -10.27
N GLN A 42 8.97 6.75 -10.78
CA GLN A 42 7.93 6.05 -11.55
C GLN A 42 6.74 5.68 -10.69
N ALA A 43 6.95 5.25 -9.44
CA ALA A 43 5.87 5.01 -8.49
C ALA A 43 5.05 6.30 -8.24
N PHE A 44 5.68 7.46 -8.03
CA PHE A 44 4.96 8.73 -7.93
C PHE A 44 4.24 9.12 -9.24
N SER A 45 4.85 8.89 -10.40
CA SER A 45 4.23 9.15 -11.70
C SER A 45 3.01 8.27 -11.96
N GLY A 46 3.09 6.98 -11.62
CA GLY A 46 1.98 6.03 -11.73
C GLY A 46 0.79 6.40 -10.83
N MET A 47 1.04 6.84 -9.59
CA MET A 47 -0.02 7.38 -8.71
C MET A 47 -0.73 8.62 -9.31
N MET A 48 -0.05 9.38 -10.18
CA MET A 48 -0.65 10.52 -10.89
C MET A 48 -1.37 10.08 -12.17
N TRP A 49 -0.93 8.99 -12.80
CA TRP A 49 -1.52 8.39 -13.99
C TRP A 49 -2.81 7.61 -13.69
N THR A 50 -2.94 7.00 -12.52
CA THR A 50 -4.16 6.32 -12.06
C THR A 50 -5.29 7.29 -11.64
N LYS A 51 -5.11 8.60 -11.82
CA LYS A 51 -6.18 9.60 -11.61
C LYS A 51 -7.17 9.59 -12.77
N GLN A 52 -8.39 9.10 -12.53
CA GLN A 52 -9.44 9.00 -13.55
C GLN A 52 -10.72 9.73 -13.14
N HIS A 53 -11.42 10.33 -14.10
CA HIS A 53 -12.78 10.84 -13.87
C HIS A 53 -13.76 9.66 -13.82
N TYR A 54 -14.45 9.51 -12.69
CA TYR A 54 -15.42 8.45 -12.46
C TYR A 54 -16.82 9.05 -12.34
N TYR A 55 -17.68 8.73 -13.30
CA TYR A 55 -19.03 9.24 -13.41
C TYR A 55 -20.04 8.11 -13.21
N PHE A 56 -20.72 8.11 -12.06
CA PHE A 56 -21.77 7.15 -11.74
C PHE A 56 -22.87 7.82 -10.92
N ILE A 57 -24.02 8.04 -11.54
CA ILE A 57 -25.23 8.53 -10.86
C ILE A 57 -26.24 7.40 -10.86
N TRP A 58 -26.61 6.90 -9.67
CA TRP A 58 -27.44 5.70 -9.55
C TRP A 58 -28.76 5.82 -10.30
N ASP A 59 -29.42 6.99 -10.21
CA ASP A 59 -30.71 7.25 -10.87
C ASP A 59 -30.60 7.22 -12.41
N GLN A 60 -29.53 7.78 -12.98
CA GLN A 60 -29.28 7.72 -14.42
C GLN A 60 -28.96 6.30 -14.88
N TRP A 61 -28.15 5.55 -14.12
CA TRP A 61 -27.85 4.15 -14.41
C TRP A 61 -29.11 3.26 -14.35
N ALA A 62 -29.96 3.50 -13.35
CA ALA A 62 -31.20 2.77 -13.11
C ALA A 62 -32.25 3.03 -14.20
N ASN A 63 -32.45 4.29 -14.60
CA ASN A 63 -33.49 4.69 -15.54
C ASN A 63 -33.03 4.69 -17.02
N GLY A 64 -31.73 4.72 -17.29
CA GLY A 64 -31.16 4.87 -18.63
C GLY A 64 -31.22 6.30 -19.18
N ASP A 65 -30.73 6.49 -20.41
CA ASP A 65 -30.87 7.76 -21.13
C ASP A 65 -32.33 7.91 -21.62
N PRO A 66 -33.05 8.99 -21.25
CA PRO A 66 -34.42 9.26 -21.71
C PRO A 66 -34.61 9.34 -23.24
N ALA A 67 -33.55 9.53 -24.01
CA ALA A 67 -33.57 9.50 -25.48
C ALA A 67 -33.47 8.08 -26.07
N THR A 68 -33.23 7.07 -25.24
CA THR A 68 -33.09 5.65 -25.61
C THR A 68 -34.24 4.79 -25.05
N PRO A 69 -34.46 3.56 -25.55
CA PRO A 69 -35.40 2.64 -24.92
C PRO A 69 -35.04 2.42 -23.44
N PRO A 70 -36.02 2.39 -22.51
CA PRO A 70 -35.76 2.18 -21.10
C PRO A 70 -35.10 0.81 -20.87
N PRO A 71 -34.22 0.68 -19.86
CA PRO A 71 -33.56 -0.57 -19.56
C PRO A 71 -34.53 -1.65 -19.07
N PRO A 72 -34.14 -2.94 -19.12
CA PRO A 72 -34.96 -4.03 -18.58
C PRO A 72 -35.34 -3.78 -17.11
N PRO A 73 -36.61 -4.04 -16.70
CA PRO A 73 -37.07 -3.78 -15.33
C PRO A 73 -36.20 -4.41 -14.24
N ASP A 74 -35.64 -5.59 -14.53
CA ASP A 74 -34.80 -6.34 -13.60
C ASP A 74 -33.47 -5.65 -13.28
N ARG A 75 -33.02 -4.65 -14.07
CA ARG A 75 -31.81 -3.85 -13.78
C ARG A 75 -31.85 -3.27 -12.36
N LEU A 76 -33.04 -2.86 -11.89
CA LEU A 76 -33.25 -2.29 -10.55
C LEU A 76 -32.95 -3.28 -9.41
N GLY A 77 -32.95 -4.59 -9.70
CA GLY A 77 -32.72 -5.68 -8.77
C GLY A 77 -31.29 -6.25 -8.76
N VAL A 78 -30.44 -5.90 -9.73
CA VAL A 78 -29.12 -6.55 -9.95
C VAL A 78 -28.12 -6.28 -8.81
N ARG A 79 -27.50 -5.10 -8.80
CA ARG A 79 -26.46 -4.73 -7.83
C ARG A 79 -26.72 -3.36 -7.24
N ASN A 80 -26.19 -3.11 -6.05
CA ASN A 80 -26.23 -1.80 -5.38
C ASN A 80 -27.65 -1.21 -5.18
N SER A 81 -28.70 -2.04 -5.09
CA SER A 81 -30.10 -1.60 -5.00
C SER A 81 -30.44 -0.77 -3.75
N GLN A 82 -29.63 -0.87 -2.69
CA GLN A 82 -29.73 -0.06 -1.48
C GLN A 82 -29.04 1.32 -1.61
N TRP A 83 -28.19 1.51 -2.61
CA TRP A 83 -27.30 2.68 -2.76
C TRP A 83 -27.87 3.74 -3.70
N LYS A 84 -29.19 3.96 -3.65
CA LYS A 84 -29.92 4.87 -4.56
C LYS A 84 -29.52 6.36 -4.49
N HIS A 85 -28.75 6.72 -3.46
CA HIS A 85 -28.22 8.05 -3.20
C HIS A 85 -26.83 8.29 -3.84
N MET A 86 -26.22 7.26 -4.44
CA MET A 86 -24.86 7.32 -4.98
C MET A 86 -24.79 8.29 -6.18
N HIS A 87 -23.90 9.27 -6.09
CA HIS A 87 -23.64 10.26 -7.13
C HIS A 87 -22.13 10.57 -7.19
N CYS A 88 -21.38 9.76 -7.93
CA CYS A 88 -19.97 9.99 -8.19
C CYS A 88 -19.80 10.86 -9.45
N ASP A 89 -19.08 11.97 -9.32
CA ASP A 89 -18.70 12.85 -10.44
C ASP A 89 -17.37 13.56 -10.08
N ASP A 90 -16.32 12.76 -9.91
CA ASP A 90 -15.03 13.21 -9.38
C ASP A 90 -13.85 12.55 -10.08
N ILE A 91 -12.70 13.22 -10.02
CA ILE A 91 -11.41 12.57 -10.29
C ILE A 91 -11.01 11.75 -9.06
N LEU A 92 -10.97 10.43 -9.22
CA LEU A 92 -10.59 9.46 -8.20
C LEU A 92 -9.21 8.85 -8.50
N SER A 93 -8.52 8.36 -7.47
CA SER A 93 -7.29 7.57 -7.62
C SER A 93 -7.64 6.09 -7.71
N MET A 94 -7.52 5.50 -8.90
CA MET A 94 -7.86 4.10 -9.14
C MET A 94 -6.74 3.14 -8.70
N PRO A 95 -7.04 1.85 -8.42
CA PRO A 95 -6.02 0.85 -8.17
C PRO A 95 -5.10 0.66 -9.38
N ASP A 96 -5.68 0.52 -10.57
CA ASP A 96 -5.01 0.30 -11.85
C ASP A 96 -5.62 1.24 -12.91
N SER A 97 -4.83 1.69 -13.89
CA SER A 97 -5.32 2.63 -14.92
C SER A 97 -6.08 1.98 -16.10
N TRP A 98 -6.19 0.66 -16.14
CA TRP A 98 -6.69 -0.12 -17.28
C TRP A 98 -7.58 -1.29 -16.86
N GLU A 99 -7.09 -2.18 -16.01
CA GLU A 99 -7.78 -3.40 -15.57
C GLU A 99 -8.83 -3.10 -14.50
N TYR A 100 -8.55 -2.12 -13.64
CA TYR A 100 -9.43 -1.69 -12.56
C TYR A 100 -9.81 -0.18 -12.66
N PRO A 101 -10.54 0.26 -13.71
CA PRO A 101 -10.87 1.66 -13.99
C PRO A 101 -12.02 2.19 -13.12
N PHE A 102 -11.96 1.87 -11.83
CA PHE A 102 -13.01 2.07 -10.84
C PHE A 102 -12.38 2.27 -9.46
N PHE A 103 -13.13 2.78 -8.50
CA PHE A 103 -12.62 2.90 -7.14
C PHE A 103 -12.76 1.59 -6.34
N ALA A 104 -11.79 1.38 -5.46
CA ALA A 104 -11.97 0.60 -4.24
C ALA A 104 -11.56 1.49 -3.05
N ALA A 105 -12.41 1.57 -2.03
CA ALA A 105 -12.25 2.58 -0.97
C ALA A 105 -11.08 2.26 -0.01
N TRP A 106 -10.77 0.98 0.20
CA TRP A 106 -9.64 0.58 1.05
C TRP A 106 -8.30 0.77 0.32
N ASP A 107 -8.21 0.46 -0.98
CA ASP A 107 -7.09 0.82 -1.86
C ASP A 107 -6.79 2.32 -1.80
N SER A 108 -7.83 3.15 -1.94
CA SER A 108 -7.75 4.62 -1.90
C SER A 108 -7.07 5.14 -0.62
N ALA A 109 -7.24 4.44 0.51
CA ALA A 109 -6.57 4.76 1.76
C ALA A 109 -5.04 4.56 1.67
N PHE A 110 -4.58 3.51 0.97
CA PHE A 110 -3.16 3.29 0.68
C PHE A 110 -2.62 4.27 -0.38
N HIS A 111 -3.39 4.57 -1.42
CA HIS A 111 -3.04 5.53 -2.48
C HIS A 111 -2.68 6.91 -1.91
N CYS A 112 -3.40 7.32 -0.87
CA CYS A 112 -3.19 8.60 -0.21
C CYS A 112 -1.83 8.73 0.48
N ILE A 113 -1.12 7.63 0.78
CA ILE A 113 0.19 7.67 1.44
C ILE A 113 1.30 8.23 0.54
N PRO A 114 1.57 7.70 -0.67
CA PRO A 114 2.49 8.32 -1.63
C PRO A 114 1.91 9.63 -2.21
N LEU A 115 0.60 9.71 -2.48
CA LEU A 115 -0.01 10.95 -2.99
C LEU A 115 0.20 12.12 -2.02
N ALA A 116 0.08 11.93 -0.71
CA ALA A 116 0.29 12.99 0.26
C ALA A 116 1.72 13.55 0.29
N MET A 117 2.69 12.87 -0.31
CA MET A 117 4.08 13.32 -0.44
C MET A 117 4.30 14.30 -1.59
N ILE A 118 3.38 14.32 -2.58
CA ILE A 118 3.50 15.13 -3.81
C ILE A 118 2.32 16.09 -4.00
N ASP A 119 1.13 15.68 -3.61
CA ASP A 119 -0.16 16.36 -3.78
C ASP A 119 -1.08 16.08 -2.56
N PRO A 120 -0.80 16.70 -1.40
CA PRO A 120 -1.55 16.48 -0.16
C PRO A 120 -3.00 16.96 -0.25
N ASP A 121 -3.31 17.94 -1.10
CA ASP A 121 -4.67 18.45 -1.23
C ASP A 121 -5.56 17.48 -2.04
N PHE A 122 -5.02 16.83 -3.08
CA PHE A 122 -5.71 15.71 -3.73
C PHE A 122 -5.85 14.49 -2.80
N ALA A 123 -4.80 14.10 -2.07
CA ALA A 123 -4.87 12.99 -1.11
C ALA A 123 -5.94 13.22 -0.02
N LYS A 124 -6.03 14.46 0.51
CA LYS A 124 -7.11 14.86 1.42
C LYS A 124 -8.48 14.79 0.73
N LYS A 125 -8.61 15.23 -0.54
CA LYS A 125 -9.87 15.13 -1.30
C LYS A 125 -10.33 13.67 -1.44
N GLN A 126 -9.46 12.74 -1.80
CA GLN A 126 -9.82 11.32 -1.95
C GLN A 126 -10.43 10.75 -0.66
N LEU A 127 -9.81 11.02 0.50
CA LEU A 127 -10.33 10.55 1.80
C LEU A 127 -11.62 11.26 2.21
N ASP A 128 -11.79 12.52 1.84
CA ASP A 128 -12.98 13.32 2.09
C ASP A 128 -14.20 12.81 1.30
N LEU A 129 -14.01 12.49 0.01
CA LEU A 129 -15.07 12.08 -0.93
C LEU A 129 -15.87 10.86 -0.44
N PHE A 130 -15.20 9.77 -0.06
CA PHE A 130 -15.88 8.56 0.42
C PHE A 130 -16.71 8.77 1.70
N THR A 131 -16.52 9.91 2.39
CA THR A 131 -17.28 10.26 3.60
C THR A 131 -18.42 11.27 3.36
N ARG A 132 -18.62 11.72 2.11
CA ARG A 132 -19.70 12.62 1.70
C ARG A 132 -21.05 11.94 1.66
N GLU A 133 -22.10 12.73 1.81
CA GLU A 133 -23.52 12.31 1.86
C GLU A 133 -24.00 11.58 0.60
N TRP A 134 -23.29 11.74 -0.52
CA TRP A 134 -23.59 11.14 -1.82
C TRP A 134 -22.62 10.01 -2.24
N TYR A 135 -21.68 9.64 -1.36
CA TYR A 135 -20.84 8.44 -1.48
C TYR A 135 -21.07 7.46 -0.31
N CYS A 136 -21.08 7.98 0.93
CA CYS A 136 -21.30 7.20 2.15
C CYS A 136 -22.79 6.90 2.35
N HIS A 137 -23.12 5.64 2.65
CA HIS A 137 -24.50 5.25 2.90
C HIS A 137 -25.07 5.99 4.11
N PRO A 138 -26.35 6.41 4.10
CA PRO A 138 -27.01 7.04 5.26
C PRO A 138 -27.01 6.24 6.58
N ASN A 139 -26.50 5.02 6.61
CA ASN A 139 -26.34 4.19 7.81
C ASN A 139 -24.91 4.26 8.41
N GLY A 140 -23.97 4.96 7.75
CA GLY A 140 -22.56 5.06 8.10
C GLY A 140 -21.60 4.19 7.28
N GLN A 141 -22.07 3.28 6.40
CA GLN A 141 -21.21 2.42 5.60
C GLN A 141 -20.48 3.20 4.50
N LEU A 142 -19.16 3.05 4.41
CA LEU A 142 -18.38 3.51 3.25
C LEU A 142 -18.57 2.51 2.10
N PRO A 143 -18.69 2.95 0.84
CA PRO A 143 -18.84 2.05 -0.30
C PRO A 143 -17.55 1.26 -0.53
N ALA A 144 -17.65 -0.04 -0.80
CA ALA A 144 -16.47 -0.87 -1.08
C ALA A 144 -15.90 -0.63 -2.50
N TYR A 145 -16.57 -1.16 -3.52
CA TYR A 145 -16.18 -1.08 -4.94
C TYR A 145 -17.40 -1.26 -5.87
N GLU A 146 -17.24 -1.04 -7.18
CA GLU A 146 -18.36 -0.88 -8.13
C GLU A 146 -19.36 -2.06 -8.20
N TRP A 147 -18.93 -3.34 -8.21
CA TRP A 147 -19.89 -4.48 -8.24
C TRP A 147 -20.70 -4.61 -6.96
N ASN A 148 -20.17 -4.16 -5.82
CA ASN A 148 -20.84 -4.29 -4.53
C ASN A 148 -20.41 -3.17 -3.59
N PHE A 149 -21.07 -2.01 -3.65
CA PHE A 149 -20.84 -0.94 -2.67
C PHE A 149 -21.16 -1.41 -1.24
N GLY A 150 -22.06 -2.39 -1.10
CA GLY A 150 -22.48 -2.97 0.18
C GLY A 150 -21.49 -3.95 0.81
N ASP A 151 -20.37 -4.24 0.17
CA ASP A 151 -19.34 -5.15 0.72
C ASP A 151 -18.61 -4.55 1.93
N VAL A 152 -17.78 -5.38 2.56
CA VAL A 152 -17.00 -5.03 3.75
C VAL A 152 -15.53 -5.07 3.40
N ASN A 153 -14.84 -3.94 3.50
CA ASN A 153 -13.39 -3.83 3.30
C ASN A 153 -12.70 -3.43 4.62
N PRO A 154 -11.36 -3.57 4.73
CA PRO A 154 -10.62 -3.14 5.90
C PRO A 154 -10.87 -1.66 6.25
N PRO A 155 -11.17 -1.31 7.52
CA PRO A 155 -11.45 0.06 7.95
C PRO A 155 -10.18 0.92 8.11
N VAL A 156 -9.32 0.92 7.08
CA VAL A 156 -8.02 1.62 7.04
C VAL A 156 -8.16 3.15 6.84
N HIS A 157 -9.36 3.65 6.52
CA HIS A 157 -9.61 5.06 6.18
C HIS A 157 -9.17 6.06 7.26
N ALA A 158 -9.38 5.72 8.53
CA ALA A 158 -8.95 6.54 9.67
C ALA A 158 -7.43 6.62 9.80
N TRP A 159 -6.74 5.50 9.57
CA TRP A 159 -5.28 5.46 9.55
C TRP A 159 -4.75 6.35 8.42
N ALA A 160 -5.27 6.20 7.19
CA ALA A 160 -4.85 7.00 6.05
C ALA A 160 -5.10 8.51 6.27
N THR A 161 -6.26 8.88 6.83
CA THR A 161 -6.60 10.26 7.23
C THR A 161 -5.53 10.85 8.15
N PHE A 162 -5.15 10.11 9.20
CA PHE A 162 -4.15 10.59 10.15
C PHE A 162 -2.73 10.56 9.58
N ARG A 163 -2.41 9.60 8.69
CA ARG A 163 -1.13 9.54 7.97
C ARG A 163 -0.98 10.71 7.00
N THR A 164 -1.96 11.00 6.16
CA THR A 164 -1.99 12.14 5.22
C THR A 164 -1.74 13.45 5.97
N PHE A 165 -2.50 13.71 7.05
CA PHE A 165 -2.32 14.88 7.91
C PHE A 165 -0.90 14.99 8.50
N LYS A 166 -0.30 13.86 8.94
CA LYS A 166 1.08 13.83 9.44
C LYS A 166 2.14 14.01 8.34
N ILE A 167 1.88 13.54 7.12
CA ILE A 167 2.78 13.70 5.97
C ILE A 167 2.79 15.16 5.53
N GLU A 168 1.61 15.79 5.38
CA GLU A 168 1.48 17.22 5.11
C GLU A 168 2.28 18.05 6.13
N ARG A 169 2.09 17.77 7.44
CA ARG A 169 2.84 18.40 8.54
C ARG A 169 4.36 18.23 8.42
N LYS A 170 4.84 17.02 8.10
CA LYS A 170 6.28 16.71 8.04
C LYS A 170 6.95 17.34 6.81
N MET A 171 6.32 17.26 5.65
CA MET A 171 6.95 17.61 4.36
C MET A 171 6.70 19.07 3.95
N TYR A 172 5.52 19.63 4.26
CA TYR A 172 5.12 20.97 3.83
C TYR A 172 5.08 22.00 4.97
N GLY A 173 5.27 21.57 6.22
CA GLY A 173 5.24 22.46 7.40
C GLY A 173 3.87 23.07 7.72
N ARG A 174 2.82 22.68 7.01
CA ARG A 174 1.41 23.07 7.22
C ARG A 174 0.58 21.87 7.68
N GLN A 175 -0.59 22.12 8.25
CA GLN A 175 -1.51 21.06 8.68
C GLN A 175 -2.96 21.50 8.50
N ASP A 176 -3.82 20.58 8.08
CA ASP A 176 -5.24 20.83 7.87
C ASP A 176 -6.11 20.22 8.98
N LEU A 177 -6.41 21.02 10.01
CA LEU A 177 -7.25 20.58 11.13
C LEU A 177 -8.73 20.44 10.74
N ASP A 178 -9.21 21.24 9.79
CA ASP A 178 -10.61 21.22 9.37
C ASP A 178 -10.90 19.97 8.51
N PHE A 179 -9.96 19.53 7.68
CA PHE A 179 -9.97 18.19 7.07
C PHE A 179 -10.03 17.09 8.13
N LEU A 180 -9.11 17.12 9.10
CA LEU A 180 -9.00 16.09 10.12
C LEU A 180 -10.28 15.98 10.97
N GLU A 181 -10.83 17.11 11.40
CA GLU A 181 -12.08 17.20 12.17
C GLU A 181 -13.30 16.76 11.37
N ARG A 182 -13.40 17.17 10.09
CA ARG A 182 -14.53 16.81 9.20
C ARG A 182 -14.58 15.32 8.90
N VAL A 183 -13.46 14.72 8.50
CA VAL A 183 -13.39 13.28 8.21
C VAL A 183 -13.58 12.45 9.49
N PHE A 184 -13.00 12.87 10.63
CA PHE A 184 -13.23 12.23 11.93
C PHE A 184 -14.72 12.15 12.29
N GLN A 185 -15.48 13.24 12.12
CA GLN A 185 -16.92 13.25 12.43
C GLN A 185 -17.72 12.26 11.59
N LYS A 186 -17.38 12.09 10.31
CA LYS A 186 -18.01 11.07 9.44
C LYS A 186 -17.59 9.65 9.81
N LEU A 187 -16.32 9.46 10.16
CA LEU A 187 -15.82 8.17 10.64
C LEU A 187 -16.39 7.77 12.02
N LEU A 188 -16.97 8.68 12.81
CA LEU A 188 -17.77 8.29 13.98
C LEU A 188 -19.04 7.51 13.57
N LEU A 189 -19.67 7.88 12.45
CA LEU A 189 -20.83 7.18 11.91
C LEU A 189 -20.42 5.80 11.40
N ASN A 190 -19.32 5.70 10.65
CA ASN A 190 -18.82 4.42 10.16
C ASN A 190 -18.39 3.47 11.29
N PHE A 191 -17.65 3.97 12.30
CA PHE A 191 -17.31 3.17 13.48
C PHE A 191 -18.58 2.64 14.19
N THR A 192 -19.62 3.47 14.28
CA THR A 192 -20.89 3.08 14.90
C THR A 192 -21.66 2.06 14.05
N TRP A 193 -21.59 2.16 12.72
CA TRP A 193 -22.11 1.14 11.81
C TRP A 193 -21.42 -0.21 12.03
N TRP A 194 -20.09 -0.23 12.12
CA TRP A 194 -19.32 -1.45 12.40
C TRP A 194 -19.77 -2.11 13.72
N VAL A 195 -19.78 -1.37 14.83
CA VAL A 195 -20.22 -1.89 16.13
C VAL A 195 -21.65 -2.45 16.07
N ASN A 196 -22.57 -1.82 15.35
CA ASN A 196 -23.98 -2.24 15.32
C ASN A 196 -24.30 -3.32 14.26
N ARG A 197 -23.42 -3.56 13.27
CA ARG A 197 -23.69 -4.46 12.13
C ARG A 197 -22.70 -5.61 11.98
N LYS A 198 -21.56 -5.54 12.67
CA LYS A 198 -20.46 -6.50 12.57
C LYS A 198 -20.04 -7.05 13.94
N ASP A 199 -20.70 -6.66 15.01
CA ASP A 199 -20.69 -7.28 16.35
C ASP A 199 -22.15 -7.45 16.81
N ALA A 200 -22.91 -8.32 16.11
CA ALA A 200 -24.36 -8.40 16.26
C ALA A 200 -24.83 -8.84 17.66
N ASP A 201 -24.00 -9.61 18.36
CA ASP A 201 -24.23 -10.08 19.74
C ASP A 201 -23.66 -9.13 20.81
N GLY A 202 -22.95 -8.05 20.43
CA GLY A 202 -22.35 -7.09 21.38
C GLY A 202 -21.21 -7.68 22.22
N LYS A 203 -20.49 -8.67 21.67
CA LYS A 203 -19.38 -9.39 22.32
C LYS A 203 -18.03 -8.68 22.16
N ASN A 204 -17.92 -7.69 21.28
CA ASN A 204 -16.68 -7.07 20.80
C ASN A 204 -15.77 -8.03 20.02
N VAL A 205 -16.35 -9.09 19.45
CA VAL A 205 -15.74 -9.97 18.45
C VAL A 205 -16.42 -9.64 17.13
N PHE A 206 -15.64 -9.32 16.10
CA PHE A 206 -16.18 -8.80 14.85
C PHE A 206 -16.22 -9.85 13.74
N GLU A 207 -17.23 -9.76 12.88
CA GLU A 207 -17.64 -10.83 11.96
C GLU A 207 -18.08 -10.30 10.59
N GLY A 208 -17.83 -11.09 9.56
CA GLY A 208 -18.58 -11.14 8.32
C GLY A 208 -18.08 -10.23 7.20
N GLY A 209 -17.76 -10.86 6.06
CA GLY A 209 -17.48 -10.21 4.79
C GLY A 209 -16.09 -10.53 4.21
N PHE A 210 -15.88 -9.97 3.03
CA PHE A 210 -14.71 -10.11 2.16
C PHE A 210 -13.40 -9.65 2.84
N LEU A 211 -13.42 -8.49 3.52
CA LEU A 211 -12.29 -7.86 4.19
C LEU A 211 -11.03 -7.68 3.32
N GLY A 212 -11.18 -7.67 1.99
CA GLY A 212 -10.06 -7.50 1.05
C GLY A 212 -9.12 -8.70 0.98
N LEU A 213 -9.55 -9.89 1.44
CA LEU A 213 -8.73 -11.09 1.57
C LEU A 213 -9.48 -12.33 1.03
N ASP A 214 -9.90 -12.22 -0.23
CA ASP A 214 -10.78 -13.10 -1.01
C ASP A 214 -10.73 -14.58 -0.57
N ASN A 215 -9.70 -15.29 -1.02
CA ASN A 215 -9.56 -16.74 -0.87
C ASN A 215 -8.72 -17.16 0.36
N ILE A 216 -8.37 -16.24 1.28
CA ILE A 216 -7.43 -16.51 2.38
C ILE A 216 -7.93 -17.59 3.36
N GLY A 217 -9.25 -17.75 3.45
CA GLY A 217 -9.92 -18.68 4.36
C GLY A 217 -10.24 -20.04 3.74
N LEU A 218 -10.73 -20.94 4.60
CA LEU A 218 -11.23 -22.26 4.21
C LEU A 218 -12.60 -22.23 3.52
N PHE A 219 -13.43 -21.25 3.90
CA PHE A 219 -14.79 -21.06 3.40
C PHE A 219 -14.94 -19.65 2.81
N ASN A 220 -15.92 -19.47 1.92
CA ASN A 220 -16.35 -18.14 1.49
C ASN A 220 -16.88 -17.36 2.71
N ARG A 221 -16.23 -16.22 3.01
CA ARG A 221 -16.52 -15.37 4.19
C ARG A 221 -17.71 -14.43 4.01
N SER A 222 -18.25 -14.35 2.79
CA SER A 222 -19.42 -13.55 2.43
C SER A 222 -20.72 -14.38 2.36
N GLU A 223 -20.63 -15.70 2.52
CA GLU A 223 -21.75 -16.65 2.46
C GLU A 223 -22.01 -17.34 3.81
N PRO A 224 -23.21 -17.90 4.04
CA PRO A 224 -23.47 -18.76 5.20
C PRO A 224 -22.54 -19.98 5.21
N LEU A 225 -21.95 -20.28 6.36
CA LEU A 225 -21.03 -21.43 6.49
C LEU A 225 -21.74 -22.77 6.19
N PRO A 226 -21.13 -23.68 5.41
CA PRO A 226 -21.70 -25.01 5.14
C PRO A 226 -21.79 -25.90 6.40
N THR A 227 -21.04 -25.55 7.45
CA THR A 227 -21.08 -26.16 8.79
C THR A 227 -22.25 -25.69 9.65
N GLY A 228 -22.99 -24.66 9.21
CA GLY A 228 -23.74 -23.79 10.10
C GLY A 228 -22.83 -23.09 11.13
N GLY A 229 -23.44 -22.45 12.12
CA GLY A 229 -22.72 -21.62 13.10
C GLY A 229 -22.32 -20.26 12.50
N VAL A 230 -21.44 -19.56 13.22
CA VAL A 230 -20.98 -18.21 12.91
C VAL A 230 -19.44 -18.20 12.83
N LEU A 231 -18.88 -17.50 11.83
CA LEU A 231 -17.44 -17.33 11.68
C LEU A 231 -16.96 -16.13 12.50
N GLU A 232 -16.31 -16.40 13.62
CA GLU A 232 -15.62 -15.39 14.42
C GLU A 232 -14.22 -15.13 13.84
N GLN A 233 -14.00 -13.90 13.42
CA GLN A 233 -12.86 -13.52 12.57
C GLN A 233 -11.78 -12.77 13.37
N ALA A 234 -10.57 -13.31 13.39
CA ALA A 234 -9.43 -12.71 14.09
C ALA A 234 -8.92 -11.44 13.36
N ASP A 235 -8.96 -11.43 12.03
CA ASP A 235 -8.63 -10.25 11.24
C ASP A 235 -9.67 -9.14 11.42
N SER A 236 -10.96 -9.43 11.29
CA SER A 236 -12.05 -8.46 11.50
C SER A 236 -11.95 -7.77 12.87
N THR A 237 -11.69 -8.56 13.91
CA THR A 237 -11.51 -8.06 15.29
C THR A 237 -10.23 -7.22 15.43
N GLY A 238 -9.11 -7.67 14.85
CA GLY A 238 -7.86 -6.91 14.81
C GLY A 238 -7.96 -5.59 14.04
N TRP A 239 -8.68 -5.59 12.91
CA TRP A 239 -9.00 -4.41 12.11
C TRP A 239 -9.82 -3.39 12.89
N MET A 240 -10.84 -3.84 13.62
CA MET A 240 -11.66 -2.93 14.44
C MET A 240 -10.89 -2.34 15.63
N ALA A 241 -9.98 -3.10 16.24
CA ALA A 241 -9.05 -2.53 17.23
C ALA A 241 -8.08 -1.51 16.61
N PHE A 242 -7.56 -1.77 15.40
CA PHE A 242 -6.71 -0.83 14.66
C PHE A 242 -7.45 0.46 14.28
N TYR A 243 -8.71 0.36 13.85
CA TYR A 243 -9.59 1.50 13.60
C TYR A 243 -9.86 2.27 14.90
N CYS A 244 -10.11 1.56 16.01
CA CYS A 244 -10.32 2.16 17.33
C CYS A 244 -9.10 3.00 17.77
N LEU A 245 -7.88 2.46 17.64
CA LEU A 245 -6.64 3.18 17.94
C LEU A 245 -6.37 4.33 16.95
N SER A 246 -6.74 4.18 15.68
CA SER A 246 -6.63 5.26 14.69
C SER A 246 -7.52 6.44 15.05
N MET A 247 -8.78 6.17 15.43
CA MET A 247 -9.71 7.20 15.90
C MET A 247 -9.28 7.81 17.25
N LEU A 248 -8.72 7.01 18.17
CA LEU A 248 -8.10 7.52 19.41
C LEU A 248 -6.98 8.51 19.09
N ASN A 249 -6.06 8.16 18.18
CA ASN A 249 -4.94 9.03 17.80
C ASN A 249 -5.44 10.35 17.17
N ILE A 250 -6.47 10.31 16.32
CA ILE A 250 -7.09 11.53 15.76
C ILE A 250 -7.74 12.38 16.86
N ALA A 251 -8.53 11.77 17.75
CA ALA A 251 -9.18 12.47 18.85
C ALA A 251 -8.15 13.14 19.78
N LEU A 252 -7.05 12.45 20.11
CA LEU A 252 -5.96 13.02 20.92
C LEU A 252 -5.19 14.15 20.19
N GLU A 253 -5.12 14.13 18.86
CA GLU A 253 -4.57 15.24 18.07
C GLU A 253 -5.49 16.46 18.11
N LEU A 254 -6.78 16.27 17.85
CA LEU A 254 -7.79 17.33 17.91
C LEU A 254 -7.94 17.90 19.33
N ALA A 255 -7.78 17.08 20.37
CA ALA A 255 -7.84 17.49 21.78
C ALA A 255 -6.75 18.51 22.16
N LYS A 256 -5.61 18.54 21.46
CA LYS A 256 -4.56 19.58 21.62
C LYS A 256 -5.07 20.98 21.28
N HIS A 257 -6.12 21.07 20.46
CA HIS A 257 -6.70 22.32 19.95
C HIS A 257 -8.10 22.59 20.54
N ARG A 258 -8.89 21.54 20.81
CA ARG A 258 -10.26 21.63 21.35
C ARG A 258 -10.49 20.55 22.40
N ARG A 259 -10.47 20.92 23.68
CA ARG A 259 -10.59 19.99 24.84
C ARG A 259 -11.75 18.99 24.81
N ILE A 260 -12.84 19.30 24.09
CA ILE A 260 -14.02 18.41 23.96
C ILE A 260 -13.66 17.04 23.37
N TYR A 261 -12.57 16.96 22.59
CA TYR A 261 -12.10 15.69 22.05
C TYR A 261 -11.44 14.77 23.10
N GLU A 262 -11.16 15.24 24.33
CA GLU A 262 -10.74 14.35 25.44
C GLU A 262 -11.83 13.34 25.82
N ASP A 263 -13.11 13.73 25.72
CA ASP A 263 -14.25 12.88 26.09
C ASP A 263 -14.42 11.73 25.07
N ILE A 264 -14.35 12.03 23.77
CA ILE A 264 -14.44 10.99 22.72
C ILE A 264 -13.16 10.15 22.64
N ALA A 265 -11.98 10.72 22.93
CA ALA A 265 -10.74 9.95 23.10
C ALA A 265 -10.89 8.89 24.21
N SER A 266 -11.52 9.26 25.33
CA SER A 266 -11.81 8.32 26.42
C SER A 266 -12.66 7.13 25.97
N LYS A 267 -13.70 7.37 25.16
CA LYS A 267 -14.51 6.30 24.55
C LYS A 267 -13.67 5.35 23.70
N PHE A 268 -12.76 5.85 22.85
CA PHE A 268 -11.95 4.97 22.01
C PHE A 268 -10.90 4.21 22.81
N PHE A 269 -10.31 4.81 23.85
CA PHE A 269 -9.43 4.11 24.77
C PHE A 269 -10.15 2.94 25.46
N GLU A 270 -11.33 3.15 26.04
CA GLU A 270 -12.07 2.08 26.73
C GLU A 270 -12.56 0.99 25.78
N HIS A 271 -13.10 1.39 24.62
CA HIS A 271 -13.60 0.46 23.61
C HIS A 271 -12.47 -0.40 23.04
N PHE A 272 -11.27 0.15 22.83
CA PHE A 272 -10.09 -0.64 22.46
C PHE A 272 -9.75 -1.73 23.49
N ILE A 273 -9.81 -1.41 24.80
CA ILE A 273 -9.55 -2.41 25.86
C ILE A 273 -10.60 -3.52 25.83
N PHE A 274 -11.87 -3.22 25.56
CA PHE A 274 -12.91 -4.25 25.44
C PHE A 274 -12.72 -5.17 24.23
N ILE A 275 -12.31 -4.64 23.07
CA ILE A 275 -11.97 -5.47 21.89
C ILE A 275 -10.75 -6.35 22.19
N SER A 276 -9.70 -5.78 22.77
CA SER A 276 -8.48 -6.51 23.15
C SER A 276 -8.77 -7.66 24.12
N ASP A 277 -9.65 -7.42 25.10
CA ASP A 277 -10.05 -8.45 26.06
C ASP A 277 -10.86 -9.53 25.38
N ALA A 278 -11.92 -9.19 24.63
CA ALA A 278 -12.80 -10.15 23.96
C ALA A 278 -12.06 -11.04 22.95
N MET A 279 -11.09 -10.49 22.22
CA MET A 279 -10.26 -11.25 21.28
C MET A 279 -9.38 -12.31 21.98
N THR A 280 -9.05 -12.09 23.26
CA THR A 280 -8.14 -12.93 24.03
C THR A 280 -8.85 -13.83 25.05
N PHE A 281 -9.91 -13.33 25.67
CA PHE A 281 -10.60 -13.91 26.83
C PHE A 281 -12.10 -13.79 26.59
N ARG A 282 -12.82 -14.92 26.58
CA ARG A 282 -14.28 -14.88 26.60
C ARG A 282 -14.79 -14.66 28.03
N THR A 283 -15.79 -13.79 28.15
CA THR A 283 -16.48 -13.48 29.41
C THR A 283 -17.47 -14.60 29.78
N GLY A 284 -17.00 -15.61 30.52
CA GLY A 284 -17.90 -16.61 31.10
C GLY A 284 -17.21 -17.72 31.89
N HIS A 285 -16.38 -18.51 31.20
CA HIS A 285 -15.81 -19.75 31.75
C HIS A 285 -14.30 -19.83 31.48
N LYS A 286 -13.56 -20.51 32.38
CA LYS A 286 -12.09 -20.64 32.28
C LYS A 286 -11.60 -21.50 31.12
N ASP A 287 -12.48 -22.28 30.52
CA ASP A 287 -12.15 -23.35 29.56
C ASP A 287 -12.68 -23.08 28.14
N GLU A 288 -13.24 -21.88 27.88
CA GLU A 288 -13.66 -21.47 26.53
C GLU A 288 -12.45 -21.01 25.70
N LYS A 289 -12.26 -21.60 24.51
CA LYS A 289 -11.19 -21.20 23.58
C LYS A 289 -11.48 -19.80 23.03
N SER A 290 -10.46 -18.94 22.96
CA SER A 290 -10.54 -17.63 22.29
C SER A 290 -10.02 -17.72 20.85
N LEU A 291 -9.81 -16.57 20.20
CA LEU A 291 -9.16 -16.52 18.88
C LEU A 291 -7.62 -16.70 18.99
N TRP A 292 -7.05 -16.62 20.20
CA TRP A 292 -5.66 -16.99 20.46
C TRP A 292 -5.55 -18.48 20.79
N ASN A 293 -4.59 -19.17 20.18
CA ASN A 293 -4.24 -20.55 20.50
C ASN A 293 -2.94 -20.57 21.34
N GLU A 294 -3.03 -21.01 22.60
CA GLU A 294 -1.88 -21.07 23.53
C GLU A 294 -0.91 -22.23 23.25
N GLU A 295 -1.31 -23.26 22.49
CA GLU A 295 -0.43 -24.39 22.10
C GLU A 295 0.45 -24.02 20.90
N ASP A 296 -0.13 -23.33 19.92
CA ASP A 296 0.56 -22.83 18.73
C ASP A 296 1.31 -21.50 18.99
N GLY A 297 0.76 -20.63 19.84
CA GLY A 297 1.24 -19.26 20.00
C GLY A 297 0.87 -18.36 18.81
N PHE A 298 -0.36 -18.51 18.29
CA PHE A 298 -0.85 -17.78 17.11
C PHE A 298 -2.35 -17.46 17.20
N TYR A 299 -2.81 -16.48 16.42
CA TYR A 299 -4.24 -16.14 16.29
C TYR A 299 -4.87 -16.86 15.08
N TYR A 300 -6.10 -17.36 15.25
CA TYR A 300 -6.86 -18.06 14.22
C TYR A 300 -8.33 -17.64 14.24
N ASP A 301 -8.99 -17.74 13.08
CA ASP A 301 -10.46 -17.71 13.00
C ASP A 301 -11.07 -18.91 13.73
N ALA A 302 -12.33 -18.79 14.13
CA ALA A 302 -13.07 -19.89 14.76
C ALA A 302 -14.53 -19.95 14.30
N ILE A 303 -15.07 -21.16 14.24
CA ILE A 303 -16.51 -21.39 14.04
C ILE A 303 -17.16 -21.57 15.41
N SER A 304 -18.26 -20.86 15.63
CA SER A 304 -19.00 -20.76 16.88
C SER A 304 -20.44 -21.25 16.66
N TRP A 305 -20.85 -22.29 17.38
CA TRP A 305 -22.24 -22.81 17.35
C TRP A 305 -23.04 -22.43 18.61
N GLY A 306 -22.51 -21.51 19.42
CA GLY A 306 -23.10 -21.06 20.68
C GLY A 306 -22.71 -21.92 21.88
N GLY A 307 -22.76 -21.32 23.08
CA GLY A 307 -22.25 -21.95 24.30
C GLY A 307 -20.75 -22.26 24.20
N PRO A 308 -20.26 -23.41 24.75
CA PRO A 308 -18.85 -23.79 24.71
C PRO A 308 -18.42 -24.39 23.36
N TRP A 309 -19.31 -24.50 22.38
CA TRP A 309 -19.05 -25.17 21.10
C TRP A 309 -18.34 -24.23 20.13
N ILE A 310 -17.01 -24.27 20.16
CA ILE A 310 -16.12 -23.50 19.30
C ILE A 310 -15.03 -24.40 18.68
N GLN A 311 -14.75 -24.21 17.40
CA GLN A 311 -13.66 -24.87 16.67
C GLN A 311 -12.79 -23.83 15.98
N GLN A 312 -11.54 -23.69 16.41
CA GLN A 312 -10.53 -22.89 15.71
C GLN A 312 -10.18 -23.52 14.36
N LEU A 313 -9.85 -22.68 13.38
CA LEU A 313 -9.38 -23.05 12.05
C LEU A 313 -7.86 -22.73 11.97
N PRO A 314 -6.95 -23.68 12.26
CA PRO A 314 -5.50 -23.45 12.34
C PRO A 314 -4.83 -23.23 10.96
N VAL A 315 -5.29 -22.20 10.25
CA VAL A 315 -4.71 -21.68 9.00
C VAL A 315 -3.78 -20.52 9.37
N ARG A 316 -2.47 -20.75 9.23
CA ARG A 316 -1.41 -19.77 9.50
C ARG A 316 -1.33 -18.77 8.35
N SER A 317 -2.21 -17.78 8.32
CA SER A 317 -2.24 -16.71 7.32
C SER A 317 -2.05 -15.32 7.95
N LEU A 318 -2.06 -14.27 7.12
CA LEU A 318 -2.12 -12.87 7.56
C LEU A 318 -3.24 -12.61 8.58
N VAL A 319 -4.30 -13.43 8.60
CA VAL A 319 -5.38 -13.37 9.60
C VAL A 319 -4.83 -13.34 11.03
N GLY A 320 -3.81 -14.17 11.31
CA GLY A 320 -3.17 -14.19 12.62
C GLY A 320 -2.10 -13.12 12.85
N LEU A 321 -1.72 -12.38 11.80
CA LEU A 321 -0.74 -11.27 11.85
C LEU A 321 -1.42 -9.89 11.93
N ILE A 322 -2.62 -9.73 11.38
CA ILE A 322 -3.43 -8.49 11.40
C ILE A 322 -3.62 -7.89 12.82
N PRO A 323 -3.73 -8.68 13.92
CA PRO A 323 -3.78 -8.13 15.28
C PRO A 323 -2.56 -7.28 15.67
N LEU A 324 -1.41 -7.45 15.01
CA LEU A 324 -0.23 -6.60 15.18
C LEU A 324 -0.46 -5.15 14.71
N TYR A 325 -1.44 -4.89 13.83
CA TYR A 325 -1.77 -3.54 13.36
C TYR A 325 -2.30 -2.67 14.50
N ALA A 326 -3.06 -3.26 15.42
CA ALA A 326 -3.62 -2.60 16.58
C ALA A 326 -2.55 -2.36 17.67
N THR A 327 -1.67 -1.39 17.41
CA THR A 327 -0.63 -0.94 18.35
C THR A 327 -0.46 0.59 18.30
N THR A 328 -0.37 1.26 19.45
CA THR A 328 -0.01 2.68 19.55
C THR A 328 0.64 3.01 20.90
N THR A 329 1.42 4.09 20.94
CA THR A 329 2.08 4.56 22.18
C THR A 329 1.49 5.87 22.66
N LEU A 330 1.11 5.95 23.95
CA LEU A 330 0.75 7.22 24.59
C LEU A 330 1.98 7.83 25.26
N GLU A 331 2.33 9.05 24.87
CA GLU A 331 3.47 9.79 25.40
C GLU A 331 3.09 10.54 26.70
N PRO A 332 3.96 10.56 27.73
CA PRO A 332 3.70 11.31 28.97
C PRO A 332 3.41 12.80 28.73
N GLU A 333 4.11 13.41 27.77
CA GLU A 333 3.98 14.83 27.39
C GLU A 333 2.60 15.13 26.80
N LEU A 334 2.00 14.16 26.10
CA LEU A 334 0.64 14.24 25.59
C LEU A 334 -0.38 14.09 26.73
N LEU A 335 -0.21 13.09 27.59
CA LEU A 335 -1.08 12.86 28.75
C LEU A 335 -1.06 14.05 29.73
N ASN A 336 0.09 14.71 29.89
CA ASN A 336 0.22 15.90 30.73
C ASN A 336 -0.49 17.14 30.15
N LYS A 337 -0.73 17.18 28.83
CA LYS A 337 -1.50 18.25 28.16
C LYS A 337 -3.01 17.97 28.13
N LEU A 338 -3.42 16.73 28.37
CA LEU A 338 -4.81 16.25 28.29
C LEU A 338 -5.26 15.69 29.66
N PRO A 339 -5.52 16.56 30.65
CA PRO A 339 -5.73 16.16 32.04
C PRO A 339 -7.04 15.39 32.27
N SER A 340 -8.07 15.63 31.46
CA SER A 340 -9.37 14.95 31.56
C SER A 340 -9.24 13.51 31.06
N PHE A 341 -8.62 13.34 29.89
CA PHE A 341 -8.29 12.04 29.32
C PHE A 341 -7.33 11.26 30.25
N ARG A 342 -6.27 11.90 30.74
CA ARG A 342 -5.33 11.29 31.69
C ARG A 342 -6.03 10.78 32.95
N LYS A 343 -6.91 11.60 33.55
CA LYS A 343 -7.73 11.20 34.71
C LYS A 343 -8.60 9.98 34.39
N ARG A 344 -9.13 9.87 33.18
CA ARG A 344 -9.96 8.72 32.77
C ARG A 344 -9.14 7.45 32.54
N VAL A 345 -7.94 7.54 31.95
CA VAL A 345 -6.98 6.43 31.86
C VAL A 345 -6.58 5.95 33.26
N GLU A 346 -6.20 6.86 34.15
CA GLU A 346 -5.84 6.54 35.55
C GLU A 346 -7.02 5.93 36.32
N TRP A 347 -8.25 6.42 36.09
CA TRP A 347 -9.46 5.84 36.66
C TRP A 347 -9.71 4.41 36.15
N PHE A 348 -9.59 4.17 34.84
CA PHE A 348 -9.82 2.85 34.26
C PHE A 348 -8.82 1.83 34.80
N VAL A 349 -7.52 2.17 34.76
CA VAL A 349 -6.43 1.35 35.32
C VAL A 349 -6.70 0.98 36.79
N LYS A 350 -7.20 1.91 37.60
CA LYS A 350 -7.47 1.68 39.02
C LYS A 350 -8.76 0.88 39.30
N ASN A 351 -9.79 1.00 38.47
CA ASN A 351 -11.12 0.43 38.75
C ASN A 351 -11.43 -0.82 37.92
N ARG A 352 -10.61 -1.15 36.92
CA ARG A 352 -10.69 -2.34 36.05
C ARG A 352 -9.31 -3.01 35.96
N GLU A 353 -8.61 -3.15 37.08
CA GLU A 353 -7.22 -3.67 37.15
C GLU A 353 -7.11 -5.03 36.46
N ASP A 354 -8.14 -5.87 36.53
CA ASP A 354 -8.24 -7.18 35.87
C ASP A 354 -8.14 -7.11 34.34
N LEU A 355 -8.93 -6.24 33.70
CA LEU A 355 -8.85 -6.00 32.25
C LEU A 355 -7.56 -5.26 31.89
N ALA A 356 -7.18 -4.33 32.75
CA ALA A 356 -6.09 -3.41 32.51
C ALA A 356 -4.75 -4.15 32.48
N GLU A 357 -4.49 -5.05 33.44
CA GLU A 357 -3.26 -5.87 33.47
C GLU A 357 -3.16 -6.86 32.32
N ARG A 358 -4.29 -7.39 31.85
CA ARG A 358 -4.36 -8.33 30.72
C ARG A 358 -4.07 -7.67 29.37
N ASN A 359 -4.59 -6.46 29.15
CA ASN A 359 -4.63 -5.82 27.83
C ASN A 359 -3.69 -4.61 27.67
N MET A 360 -3.18 -4.05 28.77
CA MET A 360 -2.12 -3.04 28.73
C MET A 360 -0.82 -3.65 29.27
N ALA A 361 0.07 -4.03 28.35
CA ALA A 361 1.41 -4.54 28.66
C ALA A 361 2.30 -3.61 29.52
N SER A 362 1.81 -2.41 29.86
CA SER A 362 2.59 -1.26 30.32
C SER A 362 2.11 -0.57 31.62
N ILE A 363 1.14 -1.12 32.37
CA ILE A 363 0.66 -0.45 33.60
C ILE A 363 1.75 -0.38 34.67
N ARG A 364 2.40 -1.51 34.95
CA ARG A 364 3.44 -1.63 35.99
C ARG A 364 4.86 -1.37 35.46
N ARG A 365 5.12 -1.62 34.16
CA ARG A 365 6.40 -1.32 33.49
C ARG A 365 6.17 -0.31 32.37
N ARG A 366 6.80 0.85 32.48
CA ARG A 366 6.72 1.92 31.49
C ARG A 366 7.78 1.71 30.41
N GLY A 367 7.45 2.01 29.15
CA GLY A 367 8.37 1.84 28.02
C GLY A 367 9.45 2.93 27.94
N LYS A 368 10.24 2.91 26.86
CA LYS A 368 11.23 3.95 26.55
C LYS A 368 10.57 5.33 26.60
N GLY A 369 11.15 6.26 27.36
CA GLY A 369 10.58 7.60 27.58
C GLY A 369 9.31 7.60 28.44
N ASN A 370 9.12 6.61 29.32
CA ASN A 370 7.96 6.51 30.24
C ASN A 370 6.59 6.34 29.53
N ARG A 371 6.60 5.95 28.24
CA ARG A 371 5.42 5.72 27.39
C ARG A 371 4.53 4.59 27.94
N LEU A 372 3.24 4.63 27.57
CA LEU A 372 2.32 3.49 27.65
C LEU A 372 2.16 2.84 26.28
N LEU A 373 2.09 1.50 26.23
CA LEU A 373 1.68 0.74 25.05
C LEU A 373 0.19 0.37 25.15
N LEU A 374 -0.56 0.64 24.09
CA LEU A 374 -1.86 0.03 23.83
C LEU A 374 -1.67 -0.95 22.67
N SER A 375 -1.86 -2.25 22.91
CA SER A 375 -1.84 -3.27 21.86
C SER A 375 -2.60 -4.52 22.28
N ILE A 376 -3.26 -5.19 21.32
CA ILE A 376 -3.84 -6.54 21.54
C ILE A 376 -2.73 -7.53 21.93
N VAL A 377 -1.58 -7.41 21.29
CA VAL A 377 -0.51 -8.41 21.37
C VAL A 377 0.44 -8.04 22.50
N SER A 378 0.44 -8.86 23.56
CA SER A 378 1.39 -8.75 24.68
C SER A 378 2.83 -9.06 24.23
N LYS A 379 3.84 -8.71 25.05
CA LYS A 379 5.25 -8.95 24.71
C LYS A 379 5.54 -10.42 24.36
N ASP A 380 5.00 -11.34 25.15
CA ASP A 380 5.30 -12.77 25.02
C ASP A 380 4.59 -13.38 23.81
N ARG A 381 3.40 -12.87 23.45
CA ARG A 381 2.71 -13.22 22.21
C ARG A 381 3.38 -12.62 20.98
N LEU A 382 3.86 -11.38 21.08
CA LEU A 382 4.62 -10.71 20.03
C LEU A 382 5.86 -11.53 19.69
N GLN A 383 6.58 -12.03 20.71
CA GLN A 383 7.75 -12.90 20.49
C GLN A 383 7.38 -14.23 19.80
N GLN A 384 6.24 -14.85 20.15
CA GLN A 384 5.76 -16.09 19.51
C GLN A 384 5.32 -15.88 18.05
N ILE A 385 4.54 -14.83 17.80
CA ILE A 385 4.09 -14.47 16.45
C ILE A 385 5.30 -14.13 15.56
N LEU A 386 6.23 -13.31 16.06
CA LEU A 386 7.42 -12.91 15.30
C LEU A 386 8.32 -14.10 14.98
N LYS A 387 8.40 -15.11 15.85
CA LYS A 387 9.13 -16.35 15.56
C LYS A 387 8.60 -17.03 14.28
N ARG A 388 7.28 -17.11 14.08
CA ARG A 388 6.68 -17.66 12.84
C ARG A 388 6.78 -16.67 11.68
N MET A 389 6.49 -15.40 11.92
CA MET A 389 6.46 -14.35 10.91
C MET A 389 7.84 -14.11 10.24
N LEU A 390 8.93 -14.34 10.97
CA LEU A 390 10.32 -14.14 10.53
C LEU A 390 11.03 -15.45 10.16
N ASP A 391 10.29 -16.56 10.06
CA ASP A 391 10.80 -17.86 9.60
C ASP A 391 10.65 -17.97 8.07
N GLU A 392 11.75 -18.32 7.38
CA GLU A 392 11.81 -18.37 5.91
C GLU A 392 11.08 -19.59 5.33
N ASP A 393 10.91 -20.64 6.14
CA ASP A 393 10.07 -21.81 5.83
C ASP A 393 8.58 -21.59 6.19
N GLU A 394 8.25 -20.47 6.82
CA GLU A 394 6.87 -20.01 7.03
C GLU A 394 6.56 -18.74 6.20
N PHE A 395 6.59 -17.56 6.82
CA PHE A 395 6.09 -16.32 6.21
C PHE A 395 7.18 -15.47 5.54
N PHE A 396 8.45 -15.62 5.91
CA PHE A 396 9.50 -14.65 5.61
C PHE A 396 10.23 -14.95 4.29
N SER A 397 9.53 -14.74 3.17
CA SER A 397 10.14 -14.79 1.84
C SER A 397 11.27 -13.78 1.69
N ASP A 398 12.23 -14.05 0.80
CA ASP A 398 13.26 -13.09 0.37
C ASP A 398 12.69 -11.81 -0.25
N HIS A 399 11.41 -11.82 -0.60
CA HIS A 399 10.70 -10.71 -1.22
C HIS A 399 9.71 -9.99 -0.28
N GLY A 400 9.52 -10.46 0.96
CA GLY A 400 8.59 -9.86 1.94
C GLY A 400 7.83 -10.88 2.80
N ILE A 401 6.77 -10.44 3.47
CA ILE A 401 5.87 -11.31 4.25
C ILE A 401 4.79 -11.89 3.32
N ARG A 402 4.74 -13.23 3.24
CA ARG A 402 3.74 -14.01 2.49
C ARG A 402 2.35 -13.88 3.11
N SER A 403 1.32 -14.01 2.28
CA SER A 403 -0.09 -13.97 2.73
C SER A 403 -0.54 -15.22 3.50
N LEU A 404 0.06 -16.38 3.19
CA LEU A 404 -0.09 -17.65 3.90
C LEU A 404 1.29 -18.24 4.21
N SER A 405 1.43 -18.89 5.37
CA SER A 405 2.66 -19.59 5.74
C SER A 405 2.97 -20.74 4.78
N LYS A 406 4.21 -20.79 4.31
CA LYS A 406 4.74 -21.85 3.44
C LYS A 406 4.70 -23.24 4.09
N TYR A 407 4.57 -23.32 5.41
CA TYR A 407 4.21 -24.54 6.16
C TYR A 407 3.03 -25.32 5.55
N HIS A 408 2.01 -24.60 5.03
CA HIS A 408 0.83 -25.20 4.41
C HIS A 408 1.04 -25.77 3.00
N LYS A 409 2.29 -25.77 2.49
CA LYS A 409 2.67 -26.52 1.29
C LYS A 409 2.63 -28.02 1.55
N ASP A 410 3.28 -28.45 2.64
CA ASP A 410 3.36 -29.85 3.05
C ASP A 410 2.28 -30.22 4.08
N HIS A 411 1.72 -29.22 4.77
CA HIS A 411 0.68 -29.38 5.81
C HIS A 411 -0.58 -28.56 5.48
N PRO A 412 -1.26 -28.81 4.34
CA PRO A 412 -2.51 -28.12 4.03
C PRO A 412 -3.57 -28.41 5.09
N PHE A 413 -4.40 -27.42 5.41
CA PHE A 413 -5.52 -27.59 6.33
C PHE A 413 -6.78 -27.99 5.54
N SER A 414 -7.46 -29.05 5.97
CA SER A 414 -8.76 -29.44 5.38
C SER A 414 -9.80 -29.79 6.44
N MET A 415 -11.07 -29.73 6.03
CA MET A 415 -12.24 -30.09 6.83
C MET A 415 -13.28 -30.76 5.93
N GLU A 416 -13.78 -31.92 6.35
CA GLU A 416 -14.90 -32.58 5.69
C GLU A 416 -16.21 -32.03 6.25
N VAL A 417 -17.09 -31.53 5.38
CA VAL A 417 -18.39 -30.96 5.74
C VAL A 417 -19.43 -31.50 4.78
N ASN A 418 -20.46 -32.20 5.29
CA ASN A 418 -21.55 -32.80 4.50
C ASN A 418 -21.07 -33.72 3.35
N GLY A 419 -19.92 -34.37 3.48
CA GLY A 419 -19.31 -35.23 2.45
C GLY A 419 -18.49 -34.50 1.38
N GLN A 420 -18.26 -33.19 1.55
CA GLN A 420 -17.34 -32.39 0.72
C GLN A 420 -16.09 -32.03 1.54
N GLU A 421 -14.90 -32.25 0.97
CA GLU A 421 -13.65 -31.73 1.54
C GLU A 421 -13.46 -30.27 1.13
N PHE A 422 -13.28 -29.40 2.12
CA PHE A 422 -12.77 -28.04 1.94
C PHE A 422 -11.29 -28.02 2.31
N LYS A 423 -10.45 -27.33 1.54
CA LYS A 423 -8.98 -27.36 1.72
C LYS A 423 -8.32 -26.00 1.45
N VAL A 424 -7.29 -25.68 2.23
CA VAL A 424 -6.36 -24.56 2.05
C VAL A 424 -4.93 -25.10 2.04
N GLY A 425 -4.17 -24.76 1.01
CA GLY A 425 -2.74 -25.05 0.88
C GLY A 425 -1.96 -23.82 0.44
N TYR A 426 -0.63 -23.89 0.50
CA TYR A 426 0.25 -22.81 0.05
C TYR A 426 0.36 -22.77 -1.48
N VAL A 427 -0.02 -21.64 -2.07
CA VAL A 427 0.04 -21.34 -3.50
C VAL A 427 0.79 -20.01 -3.67
N PRO A 428 2.05 -20.00 -4.15
CA PRO A 428 2.88 -18.80 -4.13
C PRO A 428 2.49 -17.73 -5.16
N GLY A 429 1.87 -18.11 -6.27
CA GLY A 429 1.54 -17.23 -7.40
C GLY A 429 0.03 -17.04 -7.59
N ASP A 430 -0.47 -17.13 -8.82
CA ASP A 430 -1.90 -17.02 -9.14
C ASP A 430 -2.76 -18.10 -8.44
N SER A 431 -4.06 -17.84 -8.25
CA SER A 431 -4.99 -18.75 -7.59
C SER A 431 -5.14 -20.09 -8.34
N ASP A 432 -5.13 -21.19 -7.59
CA ASP A 432 -5.45 -22.54 -8.10
C ASP A 432 -6.95 -22.88 -8.02
N SER A 433 -7.79 -21.91 -7.64
CA SER A 433 -9.23 -22.08 -7.44
C SER A 433 -10.04 -20.89 -7.97
N GLY A 434 -11.23 -21.17 -8.52
CA GLY A 434 -12.17 -20.14 -8.99
C GLY A 434 -12.96 -19.43 -7.88
N LEU A 435 -12.63 -19.65 -6.60
CA LEU A 435 -13.22 -18.90 -5.49
C LEU A 435 -12.92 -17.41 -5.68
N PHE A 436 -13.97 -16.58 -5.76
CA PHE A 436 -13.91 -15.14 -6.05
C PHE A 436 -13.45 -14.76 -7.47
N GLY A 437 -13.40 -15.71 -8.41
CA GLY A 437 -13.57 -15.43 -9.84
C GLY A 437 -12.38 -14.80 -10.59
N GLY A 438 -11.13 -14.94 -10.11
CA GLY A 438 -9.96 -14.39 -10.81
C GLY A 438 -8.62 -15.04 -10.44
N ASN A 439 -7.55 -14.50 -11.02
CA ASN A 439 -6.16 -14.94 -10.75
C ASN A 439 -5.64 -14.48 -9.38
N SER A 440 -6.29 -13.48 -8.78
CA SER A 440 -5.93 -12.85 -7.50
C SER A 440 -5.88 -13.86 -6.35
N ASN A 441 -4.84 -13.80 -5.50
CA ASN A 441 -4.56 -14.86 -4.53
C ASN A 441 -3.93 -14.39 -3.20
N TRP A 442 -4.55 -14.80 -2.09
CA TRP A 442 -4.12 -14.57 -0.71
C TRP A 442 -3.58 -15.83 -0.01
N ARG A 443 -3.34 -16.93 -0.76
CA ARG A 443 -2.85 -18.21 -0.23
C ARG A 443 -1.33 -18.40 -0.34
N GLY A 444 -0.56 -17.30 -0.40
CA GLY A 444 0.90 -17.36 -0.46
C GLY A 444 1.63 -16.15 -1.05
N PRO A 445 1.06 -15.37 -2.00
CA PRO A 445 1.73 -14.21 -2.56
C PRO A 445 2.00 -13.09 -1.54
N ILE A 446 2.83 -12.14 -1.94
CA ILE A 446 3.25 -10.98 -1.16
C ILE A 446 2.51 -9.74 -1.66
N TRP A 447 1.91 -9.01 -0.71
CA TRP A 447 1.07 -7.85 -0.97
C TRP A 447 1.63 -6.63 -0.24
N LEU A 448 1.86 -5.52 -0.96
CA LEU A 448 2.54 -4.34 -0.40
C LEU A 448 1.72 -3.61 0.67
N CYS A 449 0.39 -3.58 0.54
CA CYS A 449 -0.52 -2.89 1.46
C CYS A 449 -0.42 -3.43 2.91
N VAL A 450 -0.53 -4.74 3.08
CA VAL A 450 -0.42 -5.44 4.38
C VAL A 450 1.01 -5.43 4.91
N ASN A 451 2.00 -5.62 4.05
CA ASN A 451 3.42 -5.52 4.43
C ASN A 451 3.78 -4.12 4.97
N PHE A 452 3.25 -3.05 4.36
CA PHE A 452 3.43 -1.68 4.83
C PHE A 452 2.88 -1.48 6.25
N LEU A 453 1.72 -2.05 6.56
CA LEU A 453 1.14 -1.98 7.90
C LEU A 453 1.94 -2.79 8.93
N LEU A 454 2.45 -3.99 8.57
CA LEU A 454 3.36 -4.76 9.43
C LEU A 454 4.63 -3.96 9.76
N VAL A 455 5.24 -3.33 8.75
CA VAL A 455 6.40 -2.43 8.90
C VAL A 455 6.10 -1.28 9.87
N GLU A 456 4.98 -0.56 9.69
CA GLU A 456 4.64 0.52 10.63
C GLU A 456 4.35 0.00 12.05
N SER A 457 3.79 -1.20 12.21
CA SER A 457 3.54 -1.80 13.52
C SER A 457 4.82 -2.16 14.25
N LEU A 458 5.78 -2.77 13.56
CA LEU A 458 7.12 -3.06 14.11
C LEU A 458 7.83 -1.77 14.55
N GLN A 459 7.71 -0.69 13.76
CA GLN A 459 8.20 0.64 14.16
C GLN A 459 7.51 1.17 15.42
N ARG A 460 6.18 1.01 15.56
CA ARG A 460 5.43 1.42 16.77
C ARG A 460 5.82 0.60 18.01
N TYR A 461 6.01 -0.71 17.88
CA TYR A 461 6.53 -1.53 18.98
C TYR A 461 7.97 -1.13 19.34
N TYR A 462 8.83 -0.81 18.37
CA TYR A 462 10.17 -0.29 18.63
C TYR A 462 10.16 1.05 19.38
N LEU A 463 9.21 1.96 19.09
CA LEU A 463 9.06 3.21 19.86
C LEU A 463 8.74 2.98 21.35
N PHE A 464 8.16 1.82 21.70
CA PHE A 464 7.88 1.43 23.08
C PHE A 464 9.03 0.63 23.72
N TYR A 465 9.42 -0.49 23.11
CA TYR A 465 10.41 -1.43 23.67
C TYR A 465 11.87 -1.00 23.46
N GLY A 466 12.15 -0.14 22.47
CA GLY A 466 13.51 0.29 22.14
C GLY A 466 14.41 -0.85 21.63
N PRO A 467 15.75 -0.68 21.71
CA PRO A 467 16.72 -1.66 21.22
C PRO A 467 16.89 -2.89 22.13
N GLU A 468 16.33 -2.87 23.34
CA GLU A 468 16.44 -3.92 24.35
C GLU A 468 15.56 -5.15 24.03
N PHE A 469 14.48 -4.98 23.27
CA PHE A 469 13.69 -6.11 22.77
C PHE A 469 14.17 -6.49 21.38
N GLN A 470 14.86 -7.64 21.34
CA GLN A 470 15.39 -8.23 20.13
C GLN A 470 14.70 -9.57 19.86
N VAL A 471 14.53 -9.88 18.58
CA VAL A 471 14.05 -11.16 18.07
C VAL A 471 15.04 -11.67 17.05
N GLU A 472 15.05 -12.98 16.84
CA GLU A 472 15.84 -13.61 15.79
C GLU A 472 15.24 -13.23 14.42
N CYS A 473 16.06 -12.80 13.46
CA CYS A 473 15.59 -12.32 12.16
C CYS A 473 16.65 -12.57 11.06
N PRO A 474 16.51 -13.64 10.24
CA PRO A 474 15.45 -14.65 10.27
C PRO A 474 15.45 -15.53 11.52
N THR A 475 14.32 -16.15 11.81
CA THR A 475 14.25 -17.25 12.79
C THR A 475 15.20 -18.38 12.40
N GLY A 476 15.93 -18.95 13.37
CA GLY A 476 16.92 -20.00 13.16
C GLY A 476 18.28 -19.54 12.62
N SER A 477 18.47 -18.25 12.30
CA SER A 477 19.74 -17.71 11.77
C SER A 477 20.83 -17.46 12.83
N GLY A 478 20.45 -17.32 14.09
CA GLY A 478 21.30 -16.80 15.17
C GLY A 478 21.47 -15.27 15.20
N ASP A 479 20.99 -14.54 14.19
CA ASP A 479 21.08 -13.07 14.13
C ASP A 479 19.89 -12.42 14.87
N TYR A 480 20.19 -11.69 15.94
CA TYR A 480 19.18 -10.97 16.74
C TYR A 480 19.11 -9.49 16.37
N MET A 481 17.89 -9.01 16.13
CA MET A 481 17.60 -7.64 15.71
C MET A 481 16.50 -7.02 16.58
N HIS A 482 16.62 -5.72 16.88
CA HIS A 482 15.50 -4.96 17.45
C HIS A 482 14.45 -4.68 16.35
N LEU A 483 13.19 -4.48 16.74
CA LEU A 483 12.06 -4.41 15.79
C LEU A 483 12.16 -3.29 14.73
N GLY A 484 12.93 -2.23 15.01
CA GLY A 484 13.26 -1.20 14.02
C GLY A 484 14.10 -1.72 12.86
N LYS A 485 15.07 -2.61 13.12
CA LYS A 485 15.88 -3.29 12.11
C LYS A 485 15.10 -4.40 11.40
N VAL A 486 14.20 -5.10 12.09
CA VAL A 486 13.25 -6.04 11.44
C VAL A 486 12.36 -5.31 10.44
N ALA A 487 11.83 -4.14 10.79
CA ALA A 487 11.03 -3.31 9.89
C ALA A 487 11.84 -2.79 8.67
N GLU A 488 13.13 -2.51 8.85
CA GLU A 488 14.06 -2.14 7.77
C GLU A 488 14.36 -3.35 6.86
N GLU A 489 14.59 -4.54 7.41
CA GLU A 489 14.84 -5.77 6.66
C GLU A 489 13.64 -6.14 5.74
N ILE A 490 12.41 -6.04 6.25
CA ILE A 490 11.19 -6.26 5.45
C ILE A 490 11.09 -5.21 4.32
N GLN A 491 11.36 -3.93 4.61
CA GLN A 491 11.36 -2.88 3.57
C GLN A 491 12.47 -3.11 2.52
N HIS A 492 13.63 -3.63 2.90
CA HIS A 492 14.69 -3.95 1.95
C HIS A 492 14.26 -5.09 1.01
N ARG A 493 13.70 -6.18 1.55
CA ARG A 493 13.17 -7.30 0.75
C ARG A 493 12.09 -6.85 -0.25
N LEU A 494 11.21 -5.95 0.15
CA LEU A 494 10.19 -5.36 -0.73
C LEU A 494 10.79 -4.39 -1.78
N GLN A 495 11.88 -3.70 -1.47
CA GLN A 495 12.64 -2.92 -2.46
C GLN A 495 13.40 -3.81 -3.45
N HIS A 496 13.85 -5.00 -3.03
CA HIS A 496 14.53 -6.00 -3.87
C HIS A 496 13.62 -6.70 -4.90
N LEU A 497 12.30 -6.55 -4.78
CA LEU A 497 11.39 -6.87 -5.89
C LEU A 497 11.75 -6.05 -7.13
N PHE A 498 11.88 -4.73 -6.96
CA PHE A 498 12.06 -3.75 -8.03
C PHE A 498 13.53 -3.49 -8.37
N ALA A 499 14.42 -3.44 -7.37
CA ALA A 499 15.82 -3.05 -7.56
C ALA A 499 16.59 -4.06 -8.42
N ARG A 500 17.52 -3.57 -9.25
CA ARG A 500 18.40 -4.44 -10.03
C ARG A 500 19.31 -5.29 -9.14
N THR A 501 19.41 -6.57 -9.44
CA THR A 501 20.40 -7.53 -8.91
C THR A 501 21.78 -7.32 -9.58
N ASP A 502 22.83 -7.97 -9.07
CA ASP A 502 24.19 -7.87 -9.61
C ASP A 502 24.33 -8.39 -11.06
N ASP A 503 23.40 -9.24 -11.52
CA ASP A 503 23.28 -9.67 -12.93
C ASP A 503 22.39 -8.74 -13.78
N GLY A 504 21.93 -7.62 -13.22
CA GLY A 504 21.17 -6.57 -13.89
C GLY A 504 19.65 -6.75 -13.94
N ARG A 505 19.14 -7.90 -13.48
CA ARG A 505 17.71 -8.27 -13.55
C ARG A 505 16.87 -7.67 -12.44
N ARG A 506 15.54 -7.71 -12.59
CA ARG A 506 14.58 -7.38 -11.52
C ARG A 506 13.71 -8.60 -11.19
N SER A 507 13.36 -8.81 -9.93
CA SER A 507 12.49 -9.95 -9.54
C SER A 507 11.14 -9.88 -10.26
N ILE A 508 10.56 -8.68 -10.34
CA ILE A 508 9.24 -8.43 -10.98
C ILE A 508 9.16 -8.89 -12.45
N ASN A 509 10.29 -8.89 -13.18
CA ASN A 509 10.34 -9.13 -14.62
C ASN A 509 10.28 -10.61 -15.03
N ASP A 510 10.26 -11.56 -14.08
CA ASP A 510 10.29 -13.02 -14.32
C ASP A 510 11.35 -13.48 -15.35
N LYS A 511 12.56 -12.90 -15.26
CA LYS A 511 13.70 -13.15 -16.16
C LYS A 511 13.46 -12.80 -17.63
N ASN A 512 12.54 -11.87 -17.91
CA ASN A 512 12.31 -11.37 -19.25
C ASN A 512 13.46 -10.47 -19.72
N ASP A 513 14.32 -10.99 -20.60
CA ASP A 513 15.49 -10.29 -21.14
C ASP A 513 15.16 -8.96 -21.82
N VAL A 514 13.95 -8.78 -22.35
CA VAL A 514 13.52 -7.48 -22.91
C VAL A 514 13.35 -6.46 -21.79
N LEU A 515 12.63 -6.82 -20.72
CA LEU A 515 12.38 -5.94 -19.58
C LEU A 515 13.62 -5.76 -18.66
N ASP A 516 14.60 -6.65 -18.72
CA ASP A 516 15.84 -6.57 -17.95
C ASP A 516 16.97 -5.81 -18.70
N PHE A 517 17.11 -6.00 -20.02
CA PHE A 517 18.31 -5.57 -20.77
C PHE A 517 18.10 -4.71 -22.01
N ASP A 518 16.92 -4.73 -22.66
CA ASP A 518 16.70 -3.94 -23.87
C ASP A 518 16.78 -2.44 -23.58
N GLU A 519 17.51 -1.70 -24.40
CA GLU A 519 17.79 -0.27 -24.17
C GLU A 519 16.53 0.61 -24.17
N HIS A 520 15.44 0.14 -24.76
CA HIS A 520 14.15 0.82 -24.81
C HIS A 520 13.18 0.39 -23.70
N TRP A 521 13.47 -0.66 -22.93
CA TRP A 521 12.52 -1.23 -21.95
C TRP A 521 13.09 -1.38 -20.53
N LYS A 522 14.39 -1.63 -20.37
CA LYS A 522 15.04 -1.96 -19.09
C LYS A 522 14.81 -0.98 -17.93
N ASP A 523 14.49 0.28 -18.25
CA ASP A 523 14.31 1.37 -17.30
C ASP A 523 12.83 1.73 -17.07
N TYR A 524 11.87 1.08 -17.74
CA TYR A 524 10.42 1.25 -17.51
C TYR A 524 9.86 0.11 -16.66
N LEU A 525 9.17 0.47 -15.56
CA LEU A 525 8.76 -0.47 -14.52
C LEU A 525 7.26 -0.76 -14.58
N TRP A 526 6.89 -2.03 -14.41
CA TRP A 526 5.50 -2.45 -14.19
C TRP A 526 5.20 -2.51 -12.69
N PHE A 527 3.97 -2.16 -12.32
CA PHE A 527 3.52 -2.07 -10.94
C PHE A 527 2.40 -3.08 -10.73
N HIS A 528 2.78 -4.27 -10.27
CA HIS A 528 1.87 -5.41 -10.17
C HIS A 528 0.96 -5.36 -8.94
N GLU A 529 -0.20 -6.02 -9.01
CA GLU A 529 -1.14 -6.23 -7.91
C GLU A 529 -0.46 -6.89 -6.70
N PHE A 530 0.19 -8.03 -6.96
CA PHE A 530 0.88 -8.86 -5.97
C PHE A 530 2.14 -9.51 -6.57
N PHE A 531 2.94 -10.14 -5.71
CA PHE A 531 4.22 -10.74 -6.07
C PHE A 531 4.29 -12.18 -5.61
N ASP A 532 4.85 -13.05 -6.46
CA ASP A 532 4.97 -14.47 -6.16
C ASP A 532 5.78 -14.70 -4.86
N GLY A 533 5.21 -15.48 -3.93
CA GLY A 533 5.73 -15.67 -2.59
C GLY A 533 7.05 -16.45 -2.49
N ASP A 534 7.49 -17.09 -3.58
CA ASP A 534 8.74 -17.85 -3.65
C ASP A 534 9.76 -17.29 -4.66
N THR A 535 9.33 -16.48 -5.65
CA THR A 535 10.20 -15.96 -6.72
C THR A 535 10.19 -14.45 -6.90
N GLY A 536 9.23 -13.73 -6.30
CA GLY A 536 9.14 -12.27 -6.39
C GLY A 536 8.74 -11.70 -7.75
N ARG A 537 8.34 -12.55 -8.71
CA ARG A 537 7.78 -12.08 -9.99
C ARG A 537 6.46 -11.35 -9.79
N GLY A 538 6.19 -10.36 -10.64
CA GLY A 538 4.95 -9.60 -10.61
C GLY A 538 3.78 -10.39 -11.19
N LEU A 539 2.63 -10.35 -10.53
CA LEU A 539 1.41 -11.08 -10.89
C LEU A 539 0.16 -10.23 -10.65
N GLY A 540 -0.99 -10.69 -11.17
CA GLY A 540 -2.22 -9.89 -11.22
C GLY A 540 -2.08 -8.67 -12.14
N ALA A 541 -2.89 -7.64 -11.88
CA ALA A 541 -2.96 -6.46 -12.75
C ALA A 541 -1.61 -5.73 -12.88
N THR A 542 -1.25 -5.35 -14.11
CA THR A 542 0.12 -4.94 -14.47
C THR A 542 0.41 -3.45 -14.32
N HIS A 543 -0.64 -2.62 -14.27
CA HIS A 543 -0.59 -1.16 -14.16
C HIS A 543 -1.13 -0.68 -12.80
N GLN A 544 -1.14 -1.57 -11.80
CA GLN A 544 -1.62 -1.35 -10.45
C GLN A 544 -0.62 -0.54 -9.61
N CYS A 545 -0.26 0.64 -10.12
CA CYS A 545 0.35 1.70 -9.33
C CYS A 545 -0.68 2.39 -8.42
N GLY A 546 -1.48 1.57 -7.74
CA GLY A 546 -2.34 1.88 -6.61
C GLY A 546 -1.58 1.64 -5.32
N TRP A 547 -1.92 0.61 -4.53
CA TRP A 547 -1.15 0.30 -3.31
C TRP A 547 0.32 -0.04 -3.59
N THR A 548 0.67 -0.52 -4.78
CA THR A 548 2.07 -0.85 -5.10
C THR A 548 2.93 0.43 -5.19
N GLY A 549 2.30 1.59 -5.42
CA GLY A 549 2.91 2.92 -5.26
C GLY A 549 3.41 3.23 -3.84
N LEU A 550 3.02 2.45 -2.80
CA LEU A 550 3.63 2.50 -1.46
C LEU A 550 5.15 2.28 -1.49
N ILE A 551 5.71 1.65 -2.54
CA ILE A 551 7.15 1.50 -2.68
C ILE A 551 7.88 2.86 -2.71
N ALA A 552 7.27 3.90 -3.29
CA ALA A 552 7.80 5.27 -3.26
C ALA A 552 8.06 5.74 -1.82
N ARG A 553 7.17 5.36 -0.91
CA ARG A 553 7.24 5.71 0.50
C ARG A 553 8.28 4.87 1.25
N MET A 554 8.39 3.57 0.97
CA MET A 554 9.43 2.71 1.57
C MET A 554 10.84 3.15 1.16
N ILE A 555 11.03 3.51 -0.12
CA ILE A 555 12.30 4.08 -0.63
C ILE A 555 12.61 5.43 0.02
N HIS A 556 11.62 6.27 0.30
CA HIS A 556 11.84 7.52 1.04
C HIS A 556 12.28 7.28 2.49
N ASP A 557 11.71 6.28 3.17
CA ASP A 557 12.03 5.98 4.57
C ASP A 557 13.34 5.17 4.74
N THR A 558 13.74 4.33 3.77
CA THR A 558 14.91 3.41 3.89
C THR A 558 15.84 3.30 2.68
N GLY A 559 15.56 3.93 1.53
CA GLY A 559 16.38 3.81 0.31
C GLY A 559 17.84 4.28 0.44
N VAL A 560 18.15 5.04 1.50
CA VAL A 560 19.51 5.48 1.87
C VAL A 560 20.33 4.35 2.52
N THR A 561 19.66 3.42 3.22
CA THR A 561 20.28 2.27 3.91
C THR A 561 19.99 0.93 3.24
N CYS A 562 19.19 0.95 2.17
CA CYS A 562 18.88 -0.22 1.35
C CYS A 562 20.16 -0.88 0.83
N ARG A 563 20.36 -2.16 1.19
CA ARG A 563 21.43 -2.99 0.64
C ARG A 563 21.11 -3.33 -0.83
N LEU A 564 22.10 -3.65 -1.64
CA LEU A 564 21.81 -4.26 -2.95
C LEU A 564 21.13 -5.63 -2.75
N PRO A 565 20.25 -6.06 -3.68
CA PRO A 565 19.74 -7.42 -3.72
C PRO A 565 20.89 -8.45 -3.66
N GLN A 566 20.63 -9.64 -3.12
CA GLN A 566 21.60 -10.75 -3.02
C GLN A 566 22.90 -10.46 -2.21
N THR A 567 23.11 -9.24 -1.70
CA THR A 567 24.26 -8.94 -0.82
C THR A 567 24.19 -9.76 0.46
N PRO A 568 25.21 -10.56 0.81
CA PRO A 568 25.21 -11.36 2.03
C PRO A 568 25.02 -10.51 3.28
N ARG A 569 24.26 -11.04 4.25
CA ARG A 569 24.17 -10.47 5.61
C ARG A 569 25.55 -10.56 6.27
N THR A 570 26.34 -9.49 6.15
CA THR A 570 27.68 -9.42 6.75
C THR A 570 27.53 -9.38 8.28
N PRO A 571 28.30 -10.17 9.06
CA PRO A 571 28.13 -10.25 10.50
C PRO A 571 28.13 -8.87 11.18
N SER A 572 27.03 -8.57 11.87
CA SER A 572 26.62 -7.22 12.29
C SER A 572 27.57 -6.53 13.28
N VAL A 573 28.48 -7.28 13.91
CA VAL A 573 29.42 -6.84 14.95
C VAL A 573 30.27 -5.63 14.53
N GLY A 574 30.60 -5.51 13.24
CA GLY A 574 31.42 -4.41 12.72
C GLY A 574 30.66 -3.10 12.41
N MET A 575 29.33 -3.15 12.27
CA MET A 575 28.54 -2.04 11.68
C MET A 575 27.42 -1.49 12.58
N ALA A 576 27.10 -2.13 13.70
CA ALA A 576 26.03 -1.70 14.62
C ALA A 576 26.13 -0.19 14.98
N HIS A 577 27.33 0.28 15.30
CA HIS A 577 27.60 1.68 15.66
C HIS A 577 27.32 2.72 14.55
N TYR A 578 27.28 2.34 13.27
CA TYR A 578 27.02 3.29 12.19
C TYR A 578 25.51 3.52 11.96
N PHE A 579 24.67 2.53 12.28
CA PHE A 579 23.25 2.58 11.99
C PHE A 579 22.38 3.09 13.15
N ASP A 580 22.83 2.95 14.41
CA ASP A 580 22.08 3.46 15.58
C ASP A 580 21.87 4.99 15.52
N ASP A 581 22.86 5.74 15.03
CA ASP A 581 22.85 7.22 14.93
C ASP A 581 21.67 7.76 14.09
N ILE A 582 21.20 7.01 13.09
CA ILE A 582 20.11 7.46 12.19
C ILE A 582 18.75 7.41 12.90
N PHE A 583 18.47 6.35 13.66
CA PHE A 583 17.24 6.25 14.45
C PHE A 583 17.23 7.24 15.62
N HIS A 584 18.40 7.53 16.21
CA HIS A 584 18.53 8.53 17.27
C HIS A 584 18.28 9.97 16.78
N ARG A 585 18.79 10.37 15.61
CA ARG A 585 18.53 11.71 15.05
C ARG A 585 17.05 12.06 14.86
N ASN A 586 16.23 11.09 14.45
CA ASN A 586 14.79 11.30 14.25
C ASN A 586 13.98 11.41 15.57
N LEU A 587 14.57 11.04 16.72
CA LEU A 587 13.93 11.13 18.04
C LEU A 587 14.24 12.44 18.77
N GLU A 588 15.38 13.07 18.50
CA GLU A 588 15.83 14.27 19.25
C GLU A 588 15.28 15.61 18.74
N THR A 589 14.68 15.66 17.54
CA THR A 589 14.12 16.89 16.95
C THR A 589 12.85 17.42 17.63
N GLY A 590 12.44 16.85 18.77
CA GLY A 590 11.30 17.32 19.59
C GLY A 590 11.61 18.47 20.55
N GLY A 591 12.88 18.90 20.67
CA GLY A 591 13.29 19.95 21.60
C GLY A 591 13.12 21.38 21.05
N THR A 592 12.32 22.22 21.71
CA THR A 592 12.18 23.64 21.36
C THR A 592 13.46 24.44 21.66
N LYS A 593 14.32 24.59 20.65
CA LYS A 593 15.38 25.62 20.62
C LYS A 593 15.45 26.25 19.23
N SER A 594 15.15 27.54 19.15
CA SER A 594 15.27 28.30 17.90
C SER A 594 16.71 28.27 17.36
N PRO A 595 16.93 27.87 16.10
CA PRO A 595 18.27 27.91 15.51
C PRO A 595 18.61 29.34 15.09
N ASN A 596 19.47 30.00 15.88
CA ASN A 596 20.16 31.20 15.41
C ASN A 596 21.05 30.83 14.23
N VAL A 597 20.73 31.34 13.04
CA VAL A 597 21.46 31.04 11.80
C VAL A 597 22.87 31.60 11.87
N ARG A 598 23.86 30.73 12.13
CA ARG A 598 25.27 30.99 11.83
C ARG A 598 25.65 30.21 10.57
N ARG A 599 25.83 30.93 9.46
CA ARG A 599 26.40 30.38 8.22
C ARG A 599 27.82 29.85 8.50
N HIS A 600 28.01 28.55 8.39
CA HIS A 600 29.36 27.97 8.30
C HIS A 600 29.82 28.01 6.84
N HIS A 601 30.87 28.78 6.56
CA HIS A 601 31.55 28.73 5.27
C HIS A 601 32.34 27.42 5.16
N LEU A 602 31.94 26.55 4.23
CA LEU A 602 32.73 25.38 3.86
C LEU A 602 33.95 25.80 3.05
N ARG A 603 35.14 25.50 3.57
CA ARG A 603 36.42 25.87 2.98
C ARG A 603 36.80 24.83 1.92
N ARG A 604 36.69 25.20 0.65
CA ARG A 604 37.05 24.35 -0.50
C ARG A 604 38.57 24.09 -0.47
N SER A 605 38.99 22.84 -0.26
CA SER A 605 40.40 22.45 -0.41
C SER A 605 40.56 21.66 -1.70
N SER A 606 41.25 22.26 -2.67
CA SER A 606 41.59 21.64 -3.95
C SER A 606 42.89 20.84 -3.84
N THR A 607 42.84 19.56 -4.17
CA THR A 607 43.99 18.85 -4.74
C THR A 607 43.52 18.17 -6.01
N GLY A 608 43.90 18.72 -7.16
CA GLY A 608 43.58 18.13 -8.45
C GLY A 608 44.70 17.23 -8.95
N ARG A 609 44.34 16.26 -9.79
CA ARG A 609 45.20 15.81 -10.89
C ARG A 609 44.34 15.72 -12.15
N SER A 610 44.84 16.32 -13.21
CA SER A 610 44.24 16.32 -14.55
C SER A 610 45.33 15.91 -15.54
N ILE A 611 44.93 15.10 -16.52
CA ILE A 611 45.48 14.93 -17.88
C ILE A 611 44.42 14.05 -18.58
N GLY A 612 43.91 14.33 -19.78
CA GLY A 612 44.21 15.42 -20.70
C GLY A 612 44.64 14.88 -22.07
N ALA A 613 43.70 14.73 -23.01
CA ALA A 613 43.99 14.34 -24.38
C ALA A 613 42.89 14.82 -25.36
N ARG A 614 43.05 16.05 -25.88
CA ARG A 614 42.53 16.49 -27.18
C ARG A 614 43.62 17.36 -27.82
N SER A 615 43.83 17.20 -29.11
CA SER A 615 44.93 17.83 -29.86
C SER A 615 44.49 19.10 -30.59
N ASP A 616 45.11 20.21 -30.21
CA ASP A 616 45.63 21.34 -31.00
C ASP A 616 45.10 21.59 -32.43
N PHE A 617 44.69 22.84 -32.70
CA PHE A 617 45.57 23.79 -33.41
C PHE A 617 45.17 25.26 -33.14
N ASP A 618 46.12 26.19 -33.34
CA ASP A 618 46.14 27.61 -32.91
C ASP A 618 46.34 28.54 -34.17
N VAL A 619 46.28 29.89 -34.22
CA VAL A 619 46.71 30.98 -33.31
C VAL A 619 45.98 32.31 -33.64
N SER A 620 45.82 33.23 -32.64
CA SER A 620 45.88 34.73 -32.75
C SER A 620 44.82 35.55 -33.53
N ILE A 621 44.63 36.88 -33.35
CA ILE A 621 44.58 37.84 -32.19
C ILE A 621 44.24 39.27 -32.72
N ASN A 622 43.45 40.06 -31.98
CA ASN A 622 43.21 41.55 -32.04
C ASN A 622 42.59 42.27 -33.26
N GLY A 623 41.74 43.27 -32.99
CA GLY A 623 41.42 44.43 -33.87
C GLY A 623 40.07 45.13 -33.57
N ASP A 624 40.08 46.43 -33.23
CA ASP A 624 38.89 47.26 -32.85
C ASP A 624 38.31 48.12 -34.01
N HIS A 625 37.10 48.68 -33.76
CA HIS A 625 36.42 49.88 -34.33
C HIS A 625 35.70 49.87 -35.71
N ASP A 626 34.36 50.02 -35.63
CA ASP A 626 33.47 51.15 -36.04
C ASP A 626 33.37 51.71 -37.50
N ASP A 627 32.12 52.12 -37.80
CA ASP A 627 31.56 53.06 -38.81
C ASP A 627 31.32 52.67 -40.31
N ASP A 628 30.02 52.44 -40.60
CA ASP A 628 29.11 53.03 -41.64
C ASP A 628 29.30 53.00 -43.19
N ASP A 629 28.12 52.98 -43.84
CA ASP A 629 27.67 53.38 -45.20
C ASP A 629 27.75 52.48 -46.49
N ASP A 630 26.53 52.10 -46.94
CA ASP A 630 25.93 52.11 -48.29
C ASP A 630 26.38 51.26 -49.53
N ASP A 631 25.49 50.29 -49.86
CA ASP A 631 24.89 49.99 -51.19
C ASP A 631 25.74 49.24 -52.30
N PRO A 632 25.17 48.76 -53.43
CA PRO A 632 24.75 47.35 -53.52
C PRO A 632 25.22 46.54 -54.77
N ASP A 633 24.68 45.31 -54.87
CA ASP A 633 24.53 44.41 -56.04
C ASP A 633 25.60 43.36 -56.45
N GLU A 634 25.04 42.28 -57.02
CA GLU A 634 25.60 41.12 -57.76
C GLU A 634 26.37 39.97 -57.05
N ASP A 635 25.56 38.95 -56.70
CA ASP A 635 25.70 37.52 -57.11
C ASP A 635 27.04 36.76 -56.95
N GLY A 636 27.06 35.84 -55.98
CA GLY A 636 28.15 34.89 -55.73
C GLY A 636 27.71 33.59 -55.05
N ARG A 637 26.63 32.95 -55.51
CA ARG A 637 26.15 31.67 -54.92
C ARG A 637 27.17 30.54 -55.10
N SER A 638 27.71 30.04 -53.98
CA SER A 638 28.56 28.85 -53.91
C SER A 638 28.13 27.92 -52.76
N THR A 639 26.94 27.33 -52.85
CA THR A 639 26.55 26.21 -51.99
C THR A 639 27.07 24.88 -52.55
N ILE A 640 27.82 24.15 -51.71
CA ILE A 640 28.42 22.87 -52.04
C ILE A 640 27.35 21.78 -52.06
N ASN A 641 27.16 21.14 -53.21
CA ASN A 641 26.42 19.89 -53.32
C ASN A 641 27.27 18.73 -52.76
N SER A 642 26.82 18.10 -51.68
CA SER A 642 27.19 16.71 -51.37
C SER A 642 25.94 15.90 -51.04
N VAL A 643 25.27 15.44 -52.10
CA VAL A 643 24.16 14.47 -52.02
C VAL A 643 24.72 13.15 -51.48
N PHE A 644 24.27 12.73 -50.29
CA PHE A 644 24.43 11.34 -49.89
C PHE A 644 23.44 10.49 -50.70
N GLN A 645 24.00 9.67 -51.59
CA GLN A 645 23.22 8.77 -52.45
C GLN A 645 22.54 7.68 -51.62
N GLY A 646 21.38 7.22 -52.10
CA GLY A 646 20.50 6.34 -51.35
C GLY A 646 21.11 4.97 -51.08
N ASP A 647 20.98 4.52 -49.83
CA ASP A 647 21.10 3.11 -49.47
C ASP A 647 19.87 2.35 -50.01
N SER A 648 19.99 1.92 -51.26
CA SER A 648 18.95 1.15 -51.96
C SER A 648 18.63 -0.19 -51.27
N GLY A 649 19.50 -0.68 -50.38
CA GLY A 649 19.22 -1.84 -49.53
C GLY A 649 18.12 -1.52 -48.51
N LYS A 650 18.30 -0.47 -47.70
CA LYS A 650 17.35 -0.11 -46.63
C LYS A 650 15.96 0.28 -47.13
N VAL A 651 15.86 0.94 -48.28
CA VAL A 651 14.55 1.23 -48.90
C VAL A 651 13.85 -0.06 -49.31
N LYS A 652 14.62 -1.06 -49.75
CA LYS A 652 14.09 -2.35 -50.20
C LYS A 652 13.75 -3.28 -49.03
N GLU A 653 14.57 -3.33 -47.99
CA GLU A 653 14.25 -4.01 -46.72
C GLU A 653 12.96 -3.45 -46.10
N LYS A 654 12.80 -2.11 -46.10
CA LYS A 654 11.56 -1.50 -45.62
C LYS A 654 10.35 -1.89 -46.48
N GLN A 655 10.47 -1.88 -47.80
CA GLN A 655 9.40 -2.32 -48.70
C GLN A 655 9.06 -3.81 -48.54
N GLU A 656 10.07 -4.67 -48.33
CA GLU A 656 9.88 -6.11 -48.11
C GLU A 656 9.22 -6.37 -46.73
N ALA A 657 9.62 -5.64 -45.68
CA ALA A 657 8.99 -5.69 -44.36
C ALA A 657 7.53 -5.18 -44.38
N ASP A 658 7.27 -4.04 -45.01
CA ASP A 658 5.92 -3.48 -45.19
C ASP A 658 5.03 -4.47 -45.97
N LEU A 659 5.55 -5.11 -47.02
CA LEU A 659 4.81 -6.13 -47.79
C LEU A 659 4.50 -7.38 -46.94
N HIS A 660 5.46 -7.84 -46.13
CA HIS A 660 5.29 -9.01 -45.28
C HIS A 660 4.28 -8.75 -44.15
N MET A 661 4.27 -7.54 -43.58
CA MET A 661 3.26 -7.11 -42.62
C MET A 661 1.87 -7.00 -43.28
N HIS A 662 1.79 -6.47 -44.50
CA HIS A 662 0.53 -6.37 -45.24
C HIS A 662 -0.04 -7.75 -45.61
N GLN A 663 0.81 -8.71 -45.94
CA GLN A 663 0.42 -10.12 -46.16
C GLN A 663 -0.05 -10.77 -44.85
N TYR A 664 0.69 -10.62 -43.75
CA TYR A 664 0.30 -11.16 -42.44
C TYR A 664 -1.08 -10.64 -41.98
N ILE A 665 -1.33 -9.33 -42.10
CA ILE A 665 -2.63 -8.72 -41.76
C ILE A 665 -3.75 -9.26 -42.67
N SER A 666 -3.48 -9.44 -43.97
CA SER A 666 -4.44 -9.99 -44.94
C SER A 666 -4.77 -11.46 -44.65
N ASP A 667 -3.77 -12.25 -44.26
CA ASP A 667 -3.91 -13.65 -43.85
C ASP A 667 -4.77 -13.78 -42.58
N GLN A 668 -4.52 -12.94 -41.57
CA GLN A 668 -5.31 -12.95 -40.33
C GLN A 668 -6.77 -12.52 -40.58
N LEU A 669 -6.99 -11.49 -41.41
CA LEU A 669 -8.33 -11.08 -41.84
C LEU A 669 -9.05 -12.16 -42.65
N THR A 670 -8.32 -12.97 -43.42
CA THR A 670 -8.89 -14.08 -44.19
C THR A 670 -9.25 -15.25 -43.28
N ARG A 671 -8.36 -15.65 -42.36
CA ARG A 671 -8.64 -16.66 -41.32
C ARG A 671 -9.84 -16.28 -40.44
N TYR A 672 -9.97 -15.00 -40.08
CA TYR A 672 -11.12 -14.51 -39.31
C TYR A 672 -12.44 -14.62 -40.10
N LYS A 673 -12.44 -14.29 -41.39
CA LYS A 673 -13.61 -14.43 -42.27
C LYS A 673 -13.98 -15.88 -42.55
N ASP A 674 -13.00 -16.74 -42.77
CA ASP A 674 -13.21 -18.15 -43.05
C ASP A 674 -13.63 -18.92 -41.78
N GLY A 675 -13.10 -18.55 -40.61
CA GLY A 675 -13.56 -19.06 -39.31
C GLY A 675 -15.01 -18.68 -39.02
N ALA A 676 -15.40 -17.43 -39.26
CA ALA A 676 -16.77 -16.95 -39.11
C ALA A 676 -17.77 -17.60 -40.12
N LEU A 677 -17.29 -18.27 -41.16
CA LEU A 677 -18.11 -19.01 -42.13
C LEU A 677 -18.24 -20.51 -41.81
N LEU A 678 -17.44 -21.04 -40.88
CA LEU A 678 -17.46 -22.45 -40.49
C LEU A 678 -18.29 -22.72 -39.24
N ASP A 679 -18.42 -21.76 -38.32
CA ASP A 679 -19.21 -21.91 -37.07
C ASP A 679 -20.62 -21.31 -37.16
N GLY A 680 -21.27 -21.53 -38.29
CA GLY A 680 -22.67 -21.13 -38.51
C GLY A 680 -23.69 -22.00 -37.77
N LYS A 681 -23.57 -22.19 -36.44
CA LYS A 681 -24.58 -22.80 -35.57
C LYS A 681 -24.37 -22.55 -34.06
N SER A 682 -25.24 -21.69 -33.50
CA SER A 682 -25.62 -21.59 -32.08
C SER A 682 -24.52 -21.41 -31.03
N ASP A 683 -24.19 -20.16 -30.75
CA ASP A 683 -23.71 -19.68 -29.42
C ASP A 683 -24.71 -18.63 -28.87
N GLU A 684 -25.96 -19.06 -28.67
CA GLU A 684 -26.87 -18.45 -27.70
C GLU A 684 -26.92 -19.37 -26.47
N GLU A 685 -25.94 -19.32 -25.56
CA GLU A 685 -26.01 -19.77 -24.14
C GLU A 685 -24.62 -19.75 -23.46
N GLU A 686 -24.11 -18.59 -23.04
CA GLU A 686 -23.20 -18.54 -21.88
C GLU A 686 -23.13 -17.16 -21.20
N PHE A 687 -24.16 -16.81 -20.40
CA PHE A 687 -24.07 -15.85 -19.28
C PHE A 687 -25.30 -15.96 -18.36
N GLU A 688 -25.51 -17.12 -17.74
CA GLU A 688 -26.46 -17.28 -16.63
C GLU A 688 -25.86 -18.16 -15.51
N THR A 689 -25.12 -17.54 -14.58
CA THR A 689 -24.99 -18.09 -13.23
C THR A 689 -26.32 -17.89 -12.50
N LYS A 690 -27.18 -18.92 -12.51
CA LYS A 690 -28.37 -18.94 -11.64
C LYS A 690 -27.94 -19.18 -10.18
N ALA A 691 -28.63 -18.46 -9.28
CA ALA A 691 -28.50 -18.58 -7.83
C ALA A 691 -29.15 -19.86 -7.27
#